data_AF-A0A7S2Y6K0-F1
#
_entry.id   AF-A0A7S2Y6K0-F1
#
_cell.length_a   1.000
_cell.length_b   1.000
_cell.length_c   1.000
_cell.angle_alpha   90.00
_cell.angle_beta   90.00
_cell.angle_gamma   90.00
#
_symmetry.space_group_name_H-M   'P 1'
#
loop_
_entity.id
_entity.type
_entity.pdbx_description
1 polymer ?
#
loop_
_entity_poly.entity_id
_entity_poly.type
_entity_poly.pdbx_seq_one_letter_code
_entity_poly.pdbx_strand_id
1 'polypeptide(L)'
;MGTTRLAVYPSQHSNMSNFGSLYPSVIGESSEEAGANNGDAHITPPRRKRAVSSRSPPSGSFTQQQFQPDDEVALALRRQEEENAYLLQSLTSQVSAFGGKRMDPPAAGSSSSSSRRGHSDAHYAMDEEAASLALAMQLQAEEDRMAEEESDSDEEEDDDDGTLALALRLQAEEEERNSHLKQQSEPDLEEESLALARMLQQEEEERLKALEQERLETEKKNMELAKRLQMEEESRLKSQARDNKDALEKSTELARRLQYEEEQRKIAEQRRKLEIEAQSLELARQLQDEEEKPDAELEEESKGLAAKLAMEEKKILKTASADSDDSATLAMRLQEAEGKQILLRQTTDEMSLAVAQRLQNEEVFAGSTLASGVSQDAIRRTLEPCQWRALTFVEERARGLHEAALPLLRGRAAALGYPTNSVDRCLAYIREDAPIIVHLKEDVLTLLTKDTHYRNLFETNTSGGSNNPSGRLEWESTLFGNSYETGCEGSLRPKYGCLNVTGDVRGCAKGRYYGPLYITLHRHVRYRATMSDKDTGGRHDALATCDHYAHVLNRYHDSDLCALLDVSTSAARRIGGASSSGVATYKEVQIHGPVDLSTDVEALSVPGSHRTASAALKKSVEEFQKRSGCNVMWQDDLFDF
;
A
#
# COMPACT_ATOMS: atom_id res chain seq x y z
N MET A 1 5.98 -54.95 -37.75
CA MET A 1 4.76 -54.67 -36.96
C MET A 1 5.11 -53.53 -36.01
N GLY A 2 4.42 -52.40 -35.95
CA GLY A 2 3.40 -51.86 -36.86
C GLY A 2 3.33 -50.34 -36.68
N THR A 3 3.15 -49.58 -37.77
CA THR A 3 3.22 -48.10 -37.76
C THR A 3 1.98 -47.49 -38.39
N THR A 4 1.36 -46.53 -37.71
CA THR A 4 0.17 -45.78 -38.18
C THR A 4 0.38 -44.32 -37.75
N ARG A 5 0.85 -43.41 -38.62
CA ARG A 5 0.24 -42.78 -39.82
C ARG A 5 -0.91 -41.82 -39.52
N LEU A 6 -0.75 -40.59 -40.04
CA LEU A 6 -1.75 -39.53 -40.09
C LEU A 6 -3.02 -39.96 -40.85
N ALA A 7 -4.12 -39.26 -40.56
CA ALA A 7 -5.27 -39.16 -41.44
C ALA A 7 -5.51 -37.68 -41.81
N VAL A 8 -5.80 -37.43 -43.08
CA VAL A 8 -6.19 -36.10 -43.63
C VAL A 8 -7.46 -36.32 -44.45
N TYR A 9 -8.50 -35.54 -44.18
CA TYR A 9 -9.76 -35.49 -44.94
C TYR A 9 -10.32 -34.03 -44.88
N PRO A 10 -11.22 -33.61 -45.79
CA PRO A 10 -10.94 -32.40 -46.56
C PRO A 10 -12.09 -31.37 -46.55
N SER A 11 -11.85 -30.23 -47.19
CA SER A 11 -12.85 -29.22 -47.51
C SER A 11 -13.94 -29.72 -48.46
N GLN A 12 -15.19 -29.30 -48.24
CA GLN A 12 -16.17 -29.09 -49.32
C GLN A 12 -16.88 -27.74 -49.16
N HIS A 13 -17.29 -27.15 -50.28
CA HIS A 13 -18.03 -25.90 -50.35
C HIS A 13 -19.53 -26.11 -50.17
N SER A 14 -20.21 -25.08 -49.64
CA SER A 14 -21.56 -24.72 -50.07
C SER A 14 -21.75 -23.20 -49.97
N ASN A 15 -22.50 -22.62 -50.91
CA ASN A 15 -22.84 -21.20 -50.95
C ASN A 15 -24.20 -20.96 -50.30
N MET A 16 -24.43 -19.78 -49.67
CA MET A 16 -25.67 -19.03 -49.93
C MET A 16 -25.65 -17.54 -49.50
N SER A 17 -25.69 -16.67 -50.50
CA SER A 17 -26.45 -15.40 -50.63
C SER A 17 -26.82 -14.51 -49.41
N ASN A 18 -26.27 -13.29 -49.44
CA ASN A 18 -26.94 -11.97 -49.40
C ASN A 18 -28.12 -11.69 -48.45
N PHE A 19 -27.85 -10.84 -47.44
CA PHE A 19 -28.56 -9.58 -47.12
C PHE A 19 -27.55 -8.67 -46.36
N GLY A 20 -27.61 -7.32 -46.34
CA GLY A 20 -28.54 -6.44 -47.04
C GLY A 20 -28.54 -4.97 -46.56
N SER A 21 -27.43 -4.23 -46.74
CA SER A 21 -27.33 -2.74 -46.72
C SER A 21 -27.72 -1.95 -45.44
N LEU A 22 -26.81 -1.09 -44.95
CA LEU A 22 -26.96 0.38 -45.01
C LEU A 22 -25.81 1.14 -44.30
N TYR A 23 -25.08 1.96 -45.06
CA TYR A 23 -24.21 3.04 -44.57
C TYR A 23 -24.22 4.17 -45.62
N PRO A 24 -24.33 5.46 -45.26
CA PRO A 24 -24.20 6.57 -46.19
C PRO A 24 -22.74 7.07 -46.31
N SER A 25 -22.31 7.41 -47.52
CA SER A 25 -20.96 7.89 -47.84
C SER A 25 -20.97 9.27 -48.51
N VAL A 26 -20.02 10.14 -48.16
CA VAL A 26 -19.59 11.36 -48.89
C VAL A 26 -18.08 11.50 -48.58
N ILE A 27 -17.10 11.26 -49.48
CA ILE A 27 -16.70 11.97 -50.72
C ILE A 27 -16.14 13.38 -50.41
N GLY A 28 -14.98 13.84 -50.91
CA GLY A 28 -13.94 13.27 -51.80
C GLY A 28 -12.55 13.88 -51.47
N GLU A 29 -11.40 13.35 -51.95
CA GLU A 29 -10.75 13.64 -53.26
C GLU A 29 -10.14 15.06 -53.36
N SER A 30 -8.95 15.32 -53.92
CA SER A 30 -7.88 14.53 -54.60
C SER A 30 -6.51 15.27 -54.39
N SER A 31 -5.29 14.88 -54.81
CA SER A 31 -4.64 13.66 -55.35
C SER A 31 -3.09 13.78 -55.06
N GLU A 32 -2.01 13.44 -55.81
CA GLU A 32 -1.76 12.97 -57.20
C GLU A 32 -0.34 12.34 -57.38
N GLU A 33 -0.17 11.54 -58.46
CA GLU A 33 1.06 11.13 -59.19
C GLU A 33 2.43 10.76 -58.53
N ALA A 34 2.66 9.43 -58.46
CA ALA A 34 3.60 8.66 -59.32
C ALA A 34 5.15 8.81 -59.28
N GLY A 35 5.83 7.68 -59.50
CA GLY A 35 7.25 7.62 -59.90
C GLY A 35 8.01 6.36 -59.42
N ALA A 36 8.10 5.30 -60.23
CA ALA A 36 8.83 4.07 -59.89
C ALA A 36 9.99 3.78 -60.87
N ASN A 37 11.12 3.28 -60.37
CA ASN A 37 11.98 2.36 -61.14
C ASN A 37 13.03 1.61 -60.29
N ASN A 38 13.49 0.46 -60.82
CA ASN A 38 14.58 -0.33 -60.28
C ASN A 38 15.94 0.08 -60.89
N GLY A 39 17.05 -0.22 -60.21
CA GLY A 39 18.41 -0.05 -60.76
C GLY A 39 19.48 -0.65 -59.86
N ASP A 40 20.33 -1.50 -60.44
CA ASP A 40 21.32 -2.32 -59.72
C ASP A 40 22.76 -1.73 -59.76
N ALA A 41 23.68 -2.41 -59.04
CA ALA A 41 25.14 -2.44 -59.27
C ALA A 41 26.11 -1.39 -58.64
N HIS A 42 26.89 -1.90 -57.67
CA HIS A 42 28.37 -1.90 -57.62
C HIS A 42 29.28 -0.65 -57.41
N ILE A 43 30.25 -0.85 -56.49
CA ILE A 43 31.70 -0.53 -56.60
C ILE A 43 32.22 0.90 -56.20
N THR A 44 32.51 1.02 -54.89
CA THR A 44 33.77 1.56 -54.29
C THR A 44 34.12 3.08 -54.50
N PRO A 45 35.19 3.67 -53.88
CA PRO A 45 35.01 4.97 -53.20
C PRO A 45 36.04 6.07 -53.58
N PRO A 46 35.97 7.25 -52.95
CA PRO A 46 37.11 8.14 -52.80
C PRO A 46 37.43 8.53 -51.34
N ARG A 47 38.71 8.40 -50.97
CA ARG A 47 39.30 9.14 -49.84
C ARG A 47 39.37 10.64 -50.19
N ARG A 48 39.20 11.53 -49.20
CA ARG A 48 40.15 12.65 -48.98
C ARG A 48 40.06 13.25 -47.58
N LYS A 49 41.20 13.80 -47.14
CA LYS A 49 41.40 14.40 -45.81
C LYS A 49 40.95 15.87 -45.80
N ARG A 50 40.48 16.36 -44.66
CA ARG A 50 40.69 17.75 -44.22
C ARG A 50 41.16 17.74 -42.76
N ALA A 51 42.07 18.65 -42.44
CA ALA A 51 42.53 18.87 -41.07
C ALA A 51 41.65 19.93 -40.39
N VAL A 52 41.56 19.87 -39.07
CA VAL A 52 40.97 20.93 -38.23
C VAL A 52 42.05 21.40 -37.25
N SER A 53 42.09 22.69 -36.99
CA SER A 53 43.14 23.35 -36.20
C SER A 53 43.02 23.04 -34.71
N SER A 54 44.16 22.82 -34.05
CA SER A 54 44.26 22.91 -32.60
C SER A 54 44.08 24.36 -32.13
N ARG A 55 43.41 24.55 -30.99
CA ARG A 55 43.50 25.75 -30.16
C ARG A 55 43.62 25.31 -28.70
N SER A 56 44.61 25.83 -28.00
CA SER A 56 44.79 25.60 -26.56
C SER A 56 43.81 26.44 -25.75
N PRO A 57 43.28 25.94 -24.63
CA PRO A 57 42.61 26.78 -23.64
C PRO A 57 43.63 27.64 -22.86
N PRO A 58 43.23 28.80 -22.32
CA PRO A 58 44.09 29.64 -21.49
C PRO A 58 44.21 29.09 -20.06
N SER A 59 45.37 29.30 -19.42
CA SER A 59 45.62 28.98 -18.01
C SER A 59 45.08 30.10 -17.10
N GLY A 60 44.00 29.82 -16.38
CA GLY A 60 43.52 30.64 -15.27
C GLY A 60 44.05 30.12 -13.93
N SER A 61 44.68 30.97 -13.13
CA SER A 61 45.11 30.64 -11.77
C SER A 61 43.91 30.67 -10.82
N PHE A 62 43.52 29.52 -10.26
CA PHE A 62 42.47 29.43 -9.25
C PHE A 62 43.07 29.60 -7.85
N THR A 63 42.68 30.66 -7.14
CA THR A 63 43.10 30.88 -5.74
C THR A 63 42.19 30.05 -4.84
N GLN A 64 42.78 29.15 -4.04
CA GLN A 64 42.02 28.26 -3.17
C GLN A 64 41.65 28.97 -1.87
N GLN A 65 40.44 29.54 -1.82
CA GLN A 65 39.89 30.16 -0.62
C GLN A 65 39.35 29.07 0.31
N GLN A 66 39.98 28.90 1.48
CA GLN A 66 39.49 28.00 2.52
C GLN A 66 38.29 28.65 3.23
N PHE A 67 37.18 27.93 3.32
CA PHE A 67 36.08 28.25 4.25
C PHE A 67 36.40 27.67 5.63
N GLN A 68 35.94 28.35 6.69
CA GLN A 68 36.02 27.87 8.07
C GLN A 68 34.84 26.91 8.34
N PRO A 69 34.98 25.93 9.25
CA PRO A 69 33.89 24.99 9.56
C PRO A 69 32.63 25.64 10.12
N ASP A 70 32.79 26.75 10.87
CA ASP A 70 31.72 27.36 11.66
C ASP A 70 30.63 28.01 10.78
N ASP A 71 30.99 28.47 9.57
CA ASP A 71 30.04 28.97 8.57
C ASP A 71 29.01 27.90 8.17
N GLU A 72 29.40 26.61 8.12
CA GLU A 72 28.53 25.53 7.66
C GLU A 72 27.49 25.14 8.73
N VAL A 73 27.88 25.19 10.02
CA VAL A 73 26.96 25.01 11.16
C VAL A 73 25.97 26.18 11.24
N ALA A 74 26.45 27.42 11.10
CA ALA A 74 25.58 28.60 11.09
C ALA A 74 24.58 28.60 9.91
N LEU A 75 24.98 28.06 8.74
CA LEU A 75 24.09 27.92 7.59
C LEU A 75 23.07 26.77 7.78
N ALA A 76 23.44 25.71 8.50
CA ALA A 76 22.53 24.61 8.81
C ALA A 76 21.42 25.04 9.79
N LEU A 77 21.77 25.76 10.86
CA LEU A 77 20.82 26.26 11.86
C LEU A 77 19.77 27.18 11.22
N ARG A 78 20.18 28.16 10.40
CA ARG A 78 19.23 29.07 9.72
C ARG A 78 18.24 28.35 8.80
N ARG A 79 18.66 27.27 8.13
CA ARG A 79 17.75 26.44 7.32
C ARG A 79 16.73 25.70 8.18
N GLN A 80 17.14 25.21 9.36
CA GLN A 80 16.25 24.55 10.30
C GLN A 80 15.22 25.54 10.89
N GLU A 81 15.62 26.78 11.15
CA GLU A 81 14.73 27.88 11.55
C GLU A 81 13.71 28.23 10.44
N GLU A 82 14.18 28.35 9.19
CA GLU A 82 13.31 28.60 8.02
C GLU A 82 12.29 27.47 7.77
N GLU A 83 12.69 26.19 7.89
CA GLU A 83 11.78 25.05 7.77
C GLU A 83 10.74 25.02 8.92
N ASN A 84 11.16 25.30 10.16
CA ASN A 84 10.25 25.37 11.32
C ASN A 84 9.22 26.51 11.17
N ALA A 85 9.65 27.69 10.71
CA ALA A 85 8.75 28.81 10.45
C ALA A 85 7.70 28.48 9.37
N TYR A 86 8.11 27.77 8.31
CA TYR A 86 7.18 27.32 7.25
C TYR A 86 6.15 26.29 7.77
N LEU A 87 6.57 25.35 8.62
CA LEU A 87 5.67 24.39 9.26
C LEU A 87 4.63 25.07 10.16
N LEU A 88 5.03 26.03 10.98
CA LEU A 88 4.14 26.82 11.82
C LEU A 88 3.13 27.65 11.00
N GLN A 89 3.57 28.26 9.89
CA GLN A 89 2.68 29.01 8.99
C GLN A 89 1.66 28.08 8.30
N SER A 90 2.06 26.86 7.92
CA SER A 90 1.17 25.84 7.36
C SER A 90 0.11 25.37 8.36
N LEU A 91 0.51 25.07 9.60
CA LEU A 91 -0.42 24.66 10.68
C LEU A 91 -1.42 25.78 11.02
N THR A 92 -0.93 27.02 11.16
CA THR A 92 -1.78 28.20 11.42
C THR A 92 -2.82 28.42 10.32
N SER A 93 -2.44 28.16 9.06
CA SER A 93 -3.34 28.23 7.91
C SER A 93 -4.44 27.16 7.95
N GLN A 94 -4.12 25.94 8.41
CA GLN A 94 -5.08 24.85 8.56
C GLN A 94 -6.07 25.09 9.70
N VAL A 95 -5.62 25.57 10.86
CA VAL A 95 -6.50 25.96 11.99
C VAL A 95 -7.46 27.07 11.57
N SER A 96 -6.96 28.07 10.83
CA SER A 96 -7.77 29.18 10.32
C SER A 96 -8.90 28.73 9.38
N ALA A 97 -8.71 27.63 8.64
CA ALA A 97 -9.73 27.09 7.73
C ALA A 97 -10.92 26.43 8.45
N PHE A 98 -10.76 25.99 9.72
CA PHE A 98 -11.83 25.34 10.49
C PHE A 98 -12.74 26.30 11.27
N GLY A 99 -12.31 27.53 11.56
CA GLY A 99 -13.08 28.51 12.35
C GLY A 99 -14.32 29.12 11.67
N GLY A 100 -14.68 28.67 10.47
CA GLY A 100 -15.42 29.46 9.48
C GLY A 100 -16.86 29.07 9.15
N LYS A 101 -17.67 28.51 10.08
CA LYS A 101 -19.11 28.27 9.85
C LYS A 101 -19.95 28.22 11.14
N ARG A 102 -20.67 29.31 11.43
CA ARG A 102 -21.88 29.24 12.28
C ARG A 102 -23.04 28.70 11.45
N MET A 103 -23.77 27.73 12.00
CA MET A 103 -25.10 27.32 11.54
C MET A 103 -26.12 27.77 12.58
N ASP A 104 -27.21 28.40 12.15
CA ASP A 104 -28.33 28.75 13.03
C ASP A 104 -29.19 27.53 13.37
N PRO A 105 -29.77 27.44 14.59
CA PRO A 105 -30.51 26.27 15.04
C PRO A 105 -31.93 26.19 14.43
N PRO A 106 -32.40 25.00 14.00
CA PRO A 106 -33.79 24.80 13.58
C PRO A 106 -34.75 24.79 14.78
N ALA A 107 -36.02 25.11 14.51
CA ALA A 107 -37.06 25.27 15.54
C ALA A 107 -37.50 23.95 16.19
N ALA A 108 -38.03 24.05 17.41
CA ALA A 108 -38.43 22.90 18.23
C ALA A 108 -39.68 22.18 17.71
N GLY A 109 -39.63 20.84 17.74
CA GLY A 109 -40.78 19.95 17.56
C GLY A 109 -40.90 18.97 18.73
N SER A 110 -42.04 18.98 19.42
CA SER A 110 -42.22 18.25 20.68
C SER A 110 -42.82 16.85 20.50
N SER A 111 -42.19 15.82 21.08
CA SER A 111 -42.90 14.63 21.55
C SER A 111 -42.15 13.97 22.71
N SER A 112 -42.83 13.13 23.49
CA SER A 112 -42.37 12.64 24.79
C SER A 112 -42.38 11.11 24.87
N SER A 113 -41.36 10.51 25.49
CA SER A 113 -41.57 9.48 26.52
C SER A 113 -40.27 9.11 27.25
N SER A 114 -40.43 8.45 28.39
CA SER A 114 -39.41 8.23 29.42
C SER A 114 -38.64 6.92 29.28
N SER A 115 -37.36 6.93 29.67
CA SER A 115 -36.85 5.96 30.65
C SER A 115 -35.70 6.55 31.48
N ARG A 116 -35.39 5.94 32.63
CA ARG A 116 -34.33 6.35 33.58
C ARG A 116 -33.47 5.17 34.00
N ARG A 117 -32.13 5.33 33.96
CA ARG A 117 -31.14 5.00 35.02
C ARG A 117 -29.73 4.83 34.43
N GLY A 118 -28.70 5.19 35.20
CA GLY A 118 -27.27 4.94 34.88
C GLY A 118 -26.45 6.23 34.83
N HIS A 119 -25.89 6.67 35.97
CA HIS A 119 -24.99 7.83 36.08
C HIS A 119 -24.04 7.66 37.28
N SER A 120 -22.79 7.27 36.99
CA SER A 120 -21.57 7.47 37.77
C SER A 120 -20.38 6.97 36.92
N ASP A 121 -19.20 7.56 37.08
CA ASP A 121 -17.91 7.24 36.43
C ASP A 121 -17.54 8.07 35.18
N ALA A 122 -17.56 9.40 35.32
CA ALA A 122 -17.10 10.35 34.31
C ALA A 122 -16.32 11.57 34.87
N HIS A 123 -15.84 11.50 36.11
CA HIS A 123 -15.24 12.66 36.83
C HIS A 123 -13.74 12.57 37.11
N TYR A 124 -13.05 11.47 36.75
CA TYR A 124 -11.61 11.28 37.03
C TYR A 124 -10.67 11.62 35.86
N ALA A 125 -11.20 11.88 34.65
CA ALA A 125 -10.40 11.95 33.43
C ALA A 125 -9.95 13.36 33.01
N MET A 126 -10.36 14.43 33.70
CA MET A 126 -9.99 15.81 33.33
C MET A 126 -8.88 16.42 34.20
N ASP A 127 -8.51 15.79 35.32
CA ASP A 127 -7.47 16.32 36.21
C ASP A 127 -6.04 16.01 35.73
N GLU A 128 -5.82 14.90 35.00
CA GLU A 128 -4.49 14.55 34.46
C GLU A 128 -4.05 15.46 33.30
N GLU A 129 -4.96 15.87 32.41
CA GLU A 129 -4.65 16.83 31.35
C GLU A 129 -4.32 18.22 31.95
N ALA A 130 -5.07 18.63 32.97
CA ALA A 130 -4.81 19.90 33.68
C ALA A 130 -3.46 19.90 34.42
N ALA A 131 -3.10 18.80 35.07
CA ALA A 131 -1.79 18.64 35.73
C ALA A 131 -0.64 18.63 34.71
N SER A 132 -0.82 17.96 33.57
CA SER A 132 0.19 17.90 32.50
C SER A 132 0.43 19.27 31.87
N LEU A 133 -0.63 20.04 31.62
CA LEU A 133 -0.53 21.40 31.09
C LEU A 133 0.17 22.36 32.07
N ALA A 134 -0.13 22.24 33.37
CA ALA A 134 0.50 23.05 34.41
C ALA A 134 2.03 22.80 34.49
N LEU A 135 2.46 21.54 34.40
CA LEU A 135 3.89 21.19 34.39
C LEU A 135 4.62 21.75 33.16
N ALA A 136 4.01 21.68 31.98
CA ALA A 136 4.58 22.24 30.76
C ALA A 136 4.77 23.77 30.84
N MET A 137 3.78 24.49 31.38
CA MET A 137 3.90 25.94 31.62
C MET A 137 4.98 26.28 32.66
N GLN A 138 5.23 25.39 33.63
CA GLN A 138 6.23 25.61 34.66
C GLN A 138 7.67 25.40 34.16
N LEU A 139 7.88 24.46 33.23
CA LEU A 139 9.18 24.24 32.57
C LEU A 139 9.55 25.40 31.64
N GLN A 140 8.60 25.90 30.83
CA GLN A 140 8.84 27.05 29.95
C GLN A 140 9.31 28.29 30.72
N ALA A 141 8.71 28.52 31.90
CA ALA A 141 9.06 29.64 32.78
C ALA A 141 10.42 29.48 33.50
N GLU A 142 11.06 28.31 33.48
CA GLU A 142 12.46 28.16 33.92
C GLU A 142 13.45 28.30 32.74
N GLU A 143 13.09 27.86 31.52
CA GLU A 143 13.88 28.16 30.32
C GLU A 143 13.99 29.67 30.08
N ASP A 144 12.85 30.39 30.11
CA ASP A 144 12.79 31.84 29.93
C ASP A 144 13.65 32.57 30.98
N ARG A 145 13.72 32.06 32.23
CA ARG A 145 14.49 32.68 33.32
C ARG A 145 15.99 32.43 33.20
N MET A 146 16.42 31.25 32.72
CA MET A 146 17.83 30.99 32.45
C MET A 146 18.34 31.82 31.26
N ALA A 147 17.49 32.10 30.27
CA ALA A 147 17.83 32.98 29.15
C ALA A 147 18.06 34.44 29.57
N GLU A 148 17.35 34.95 30.58
CA GLU A 148 17.63 36.27 31.16
C GLU A 148 18.93 36.26 31.98
N GLU A 149 19.20 35.19 32.75
CA GLU A 149 20.41 35.05 33.59
C GLU A 149 21.75 34.96 32.80
N GLU A 150 21.74 34.59 31.51
CA GLU A 150 22.94 34.59 30.63
C GLU A 150 23.22 35.92 29.89
N SER A 151 22.33 36.92 29.98
CA SER A 151 22.39 38.13 29.13
C SER A 151 23.03 39.38 29.74
N ASP A 152 23.41 39.33 31.03
CA ASP A 152 23.63 40.52 31.87
C ASP A 152 25.12 40.72 32.29
N SER A 153 26.08 40.30 31.46
CA SER A 153 27.53 40.40 31.76
C SER A 153 28.43 40.78 30.57
N ASP A 154 28.33 42.02 30.09
CA ASP A 154 29.36 42.67 29.24
C ASP A 154 29.16 44.21 29.19
N GLU A 155 29.66 44.98 30.17
CA GLU A 155 29.98 46.42 30.03
C GLU A 155 30.74 46.96 31.28
N GLU A 156 32.08 47.08 31.21
CA GLU A 156 32.86 48.10 31.96
C GLU A 156 34.28 48.24 31.33
N GLU A 157 34.63 49.46 30.89
CA GLU A 157 35.95 49.82 30.35
C GLU A 157 36.84 50.54 31.41
N ASP A 158 38.11 50.79 31.06
CA ASP A 158 39.10 51.66 31.75
C ASP A 158 39.60 51.28 33.16
N ASP A 159 40.85 50.76 33.25
CA ASP A 159 41.96 51.50 33.93
C ASP A 159 43.34 50.81 33.72
N ASP A 160 44.18 51.38 32.85
CA ASP A 160 45.41 50.77 32.32
C ASP A 160 46.68 51.20 33.11
N ASP A 161 46.91 50.59 34.29
CA ASP A 161 48.24 50.63 34.97
C ASP A 161 48.47 49.48 35.99
N GLY A 162 47.41 48.94 36.62
CA GLY A 162 47.54 47.94 37.69
C GLY A 162 48.06 46.56 37.26
N THR A 163 47.68 46.11 36.06
CA THR A 163 47.84 44.71 35.61
C THR A 163 49.30 44.30 35.45
N LEU A 164 50.17 45.21 34.98
CA LEU A 164 51.58 44.91 34.71
C LEU A 164 52.36 44.64 36.02
N ALA A 165 52.01 45.34 37.11
CA ALA A 165 52.63 45.15 38.42
C ALA A 165 52.24 43.81 39.07
N LEU A 166 51.02 43.32 38.81
CA LEU A 166 50.57 42.01 39.28
C LEU A 166 51.27 40.87 38.52
N ALA A 167 51.36 40.99 37.19
CA ALA A 167 52.02 40.00 36.34
C ALA A 167 53.50 39.80 36.71
N LEU A 168 54.26 40.89 36.88
CA LEU A 168 55.67 40.82 37.30
C LEU A 168 55.86 40.20 38.70
N ARG A 169 54.87 40.34 39.59
CA ARG A 169 54.91 39.75 40.94
C ARG A 169 54.62 38.26 40.93
N LEU A 170 53.61 37.83 40.17
CA LEU A 170 53.31 36.41 39.94
C LEU A 170 54.49 35.69 39.28
N GLN A 171 55.14 36.33 38.31
CA GLN A 171 56.32 35.76 37.64
C GLN A 171 57.51 35.58 38.60
N ALA A 172 57.71 36.49 39.56
CA ALA A 172 58.74 36.36 40.59
C ALA A 172 58.42 35.23 41.61
N GLU A 173 57.15 35.11 42.03
CA GLU A 173 56.70 34.02 42.91
C GLU A 173 56.79 32.64 42.20
N GLU A 174 56.57 32.59 40.89
CA GLU A 174 56.76 31.38 40.06
C GLU A 174 58.25 31.01 39.89
N GLU A 175 59.16 31.98 39.70
CA GLU A 175 60.60 31.71 39.69
C GLU A 175 61.10 31.21 41.05
N GLU A 176 60.65 31.79 42.16
CA GLU A 176 61.02 31.35 43.51
C GLU A 176 60.50 29.93 43.80
N ARG A 177 59.25 29.62 43.44
CA ARG A 177 58.67 28.27 43.52
C ARG A 177 59.43 27.25 42.68
N ASN A 178 59.81 27.60 41.45
CA ASN A 178 60.63 26.75 40.59
C ASN A 178 62.07 26.57 41.11
N SER A 179 62.59 27.50 41.92
CA SER A 179 63.87 27.34 42.61
C SER A 179 63.82 26.30 43.73
N HIS A 180 62.71 26.23 44.48
CA HIS A 180 62.50 25.23 45.53
C HIS A 180 62.27 23.82 44.96
N LEU A 181 61.51 23.68 43.87
CA LEU A 181 61.32 22.40 43.19
C LEU A 181 62.65 21.77 42.74
N LYS A 182 63.63 22.59 42.31
CA LYS A 182 64.98 22.14 41.93
C LYS A 182 65.90 21.76 43.11
N GLN A 183 65.43 21.84 44.35
CA GLN A 183 66.19 21.42 45.54
C GLN A 183 65.63 20.16 46.21
N GLN A 184 64.48 19.65 45.76
CA GLN A 184 64.00 18.32 46.13
C GLN A 184 64.55 17.29 45.14
N SER A 185 65.04 16.15 45.65
CA SER A 185 65.61 15.09 44.84
C SER A 185 64.52 14.34 44.07
N GLU A 186 64.60 14.38 42.74
CA GLU A 186 63.61 13.81 41.81
C GLU A 186 63.17 12.34 42.06
N PRO A 187 64.03 11.36 42.45
CA PRO A 187 63.61 9.95 42.47
C PRO A 187 62.50 9.60 43.47
N ASP A 188 62.39 10.30 44.60
CA ASP A 188 61.41 9.95 45.64
C ASP A 188 59.97 10.31 45.21
N LEU A 189 59.80 11.40 44.44
CA LEU A 189 58.50 11.88 43.97
C LEU A 189 57.95 11.05 42.79
N GLU A 190 58.82 10.46 41.96
CA GLU A 190 58.39 9.55 40.89
C GLU A 190 57.83 8.24 41.46
N GLU A 191 58.41 7.70 42.55
CA GLU A 191 57.92 6.45 43.15
C GLU A 191 56.58 6.63 43.87
N GLU A 192 56.35 7.74 44.59
CA GLU A 192 55.04 8.06 45.17
C GLU A 192 53.96 8.28 44.10
N SER A 193 54.27 9.01 43.02
CA SER A 193 53.38 9.22 41.88
C SER A 193 52.98 7.90 41.20
N LEU A 194 53.97 7.01 40.98
CA LEU A 194 53.74 5.69 40.39
C LEU A 194 52.96 4.75 41.32
N ALA A 195 53.11 4.88 42.64
CA ALA A 195 52.31 4.15 43.62
C ALA A 195 50.84 4.60 43.59
N LEU A 196 50.57 5.92 43.58
CA LEU A 196 49.23 6.47 43.49
C LEU A 196 48.52 6.07 42.19
N ALA A 197 49.22 6.12 41.05
CA ALA A 197 48.69 5.69 39.76
C ALA A 197 48.26 4.21 39.77
N ARG A 198 49.02 3.32 40.42
CA ARG A 198 48.67 1.90 40.58
C ARG A 198 47.45 1.70 41.49
N MET A 199 47.31 2.49 42.56
CA MET A 199 46.13 2.42 43.43
C MET A 199 44.85 2.83 42.69
N LEU A 200 44.90 3.92 41.91
CA LEU A 200 43.76 4.38 41.09
C LEU A 200 43.37 3.35 40.03
N GLN A 201 44.35 2.70 39.38
CA GLN A 201 44.08 1.60 38.44
C GLN A 201 43.43 0.39 39.11
N GLN A 202 43.81 0.05 40.35
CA GLN A 202 43.17 -1.03 41.10
C GLN A 202 41.72 -0.67 41.50
N GLU A 203 41.46 0.56 41.93
CA GLU A 203 40.12 1.03 42.26
C GLU A 203 39.20 1.07 41.03
N GLU A 204 39.69 1.52 39.87
CA GLU A 204 38.96 1.48 38.61
C GLU A 204 38.67 0.03 38.16
N GLU A 205 39.65 -0.87 38.26
CA GLU A 205 39.46 -2.30 37.99
C GLU A 205 38.39 -2.93 38.90
N GLU A 206 38.37 -2.61 40.20
CA GLU A 206 37.36 -3.13 41.14
C GLU A 206 35.97 -2.54 40.86
N ARG A 207 35.89 -1.26 40.52
CA ARG A 207 34.64 -0.59 40.11
C ARG A 207 34.05 -1.18 38.83
N LEU A 208 34.89 -1.50 37.84
CA LEU A 208 34.47 -2.18 36.61
C LEU A 208 33.95 -3.60 36.88
N LYS A 209 34.62 -4.36 37.77
CA LYS A 209 34.18 -5.70 38.19
C LYS A 209 32.84 -5.66 38.93
N ALA A 210 32.58 -4.62 39.73
CA ALA A 210 31.29 -4.42 40.40
C ALA A 210 30.16 -4.12 39.40
N LEU A 211 30.39 -3.20 38.46
CA LEU A 211 29.44 -2.85 37.40
C LEU A 211 29.10 -4.04 36.49
N GLU A 212 30.08 -4.91 36.19
CA GLU A 212 29.83 -6.15 35.44
C GLU A 212 28.96 -7.15 36.22
N GLN A 213 29.12 -7.27 37.54
CA GLN A 213 28.26 -8.12 38.36
C GLN A 213 26.81 -7.60 38.41
N GLU A 214 26.63 -6.28 38.53
CA GLU A 214 25.29 -5.66 38.48
C GLU A 214 24.62 -5.85 37.10
N ARG A 215 25.39 -5.69 36.02
CA ARG A 215 24.93 -5.98 34.63
C ARG A 215 24.49 -7.44 34.49
N LEU A 216 25.24 -8.39 35.04
CA LEU A 216 24.90 -9.82 34.99
C LEU A 216 23.64 -10.14 35.83
N GLU A 217 23.46 -9.50 36.98
CA GLU A 217 22.28 -9.72 37.83
C GLU A 217 21.01 -9.11 37.20
N THR A 218 21.12 -7.92 36.58
CA THR A 218 20.01 -7.29 35.85
C THR A 218 19.64 -8.07 34.59
N GLU A 219 20.61 -8.55 33.81
CA GLU A 219 20.36 -9.46 32.68
C GLU A 219 19.62 -10.74 33.12
N LYS A 220 20.04 -11.34 34.25
CA LYS A 220 19.39 -12.52 34.83
C LYS A 220 17.94 -12.23 35.27
N LYS A 221 17.67 -11.08 35.90
CA LYS A 221 16.31 -10.64 36.26
C LYS A 221 15.42 -10.45 35.03
N ASN A 222 15.96 -9.81 33.99
CA ASN A 222 15.25 -9.61 32.71
C ASN A 222 14.93 -10.93 32.01
N MET A 223 15.87 -11.89 32.02
CA MET A 223 15.65 -13.24 31.48
C MET A 223 14.56 -14.01 32.25
N GLU A 224 14.45 -13.83 33.57
CA GLU A 224 13.37 -14.44 34.35
C GLU A 224 12.01 -13.77 34.07
N LEU A 225 11.97 -12.44 33.96
CA LEU A 225 10.76 -11.69 33.60
C LEU A 225 10.24 -12.12 32.21
N ALA A 226 11.11 -12.22 31.21
CA ALA A 226 10.75 -12.69 29.87
C ALA A 226 10.12 -14.09 29.89
N LYS A 227 10.68 -15.03 30.69
CA LYS A 227 10.12 -16.37 30.86
C LYS A 227 8.74 -16.37 31.53
N ARG A 228 8.50 -15.47 32.50
CA ARG A 228 7.18 -15.29 33.13
C ARG A 228 6.14 -14.79 32.12
N LEU A 229 6.48 -13.75 31.35
CA LEU A 229 5.61 -13.20 30.30
C LEU A 229 5.28 -14.23 29.21
N GLN A 230 6.27 -15.03 28.78
CA GLN A 230 6.03 -16.12 27.82
C GLN A 230 5.04 -17.17 28.35
N MET A 231 5.19 -17.59 29.61
CA MET A 231 4.26 -18.56 30.23
C MET A 231 2.84 -18.01 30.41
N GLU A 232 2.71 -16.71 30.67
CA GLU A 232 1.42 -16.01 30.74
C GLU A 232 0.75 -15.90 29.36
N GLU A 233 1.49 -15.50 28.33
CA GLU A 233 0.98 -15.45 26.95
C GLU A 233 0.59 -16.84 26.42
N GLU A 234 1.42 -17.87 26.64
CA GLU A 234 1.07 -19.25 26.33
C GLU A 234 -0.22 -19.68 27.02
N SER A 235 -0.46 -19.25 28.27
CA SER A 235 -1.67 -19.56 29.02
C SER A 235 -2.89 -18.82 28.47
N ARG A 236 -2.74 -17.55 28.09
CA ARG A 236 -3.75 -16.73 27.40
C ARG A 236 -4.17 -17.36 26.08
N LEU A 237 -3.21 -17.75 25.24
CA LEU A 237 -3.45 -18.42 23.95
C LEU A 237 -4.14 -19.79 24.15
N LYS A 238 -3.75 -20.55 25.17
CA LYS A 238 -4.41 -21.83 25.52
C LYS A 238 -5.84 -21.66 26.03
N SER A 239 -6.21 -20.51 26.61
CA SER A 239 -7.62 -20.18 26.89
C SER A 239 -8.37 -19.83 25.60
N GLN A 240 -7.86 -18.84 24.85
CA GLN A 240 -8.51 -18.34 23.63
C GLN A 240 -8.75 -19.46 22.59
N ALA A 241 -7.85 -20.44 22.50
CA ALA A 241 -8.02 -21.62 21.64
C ALA A 241 -9.20 -22.52 22.06
N ARG A 242 -9.56 -22.58 23.35
CA ARG A 242 -10.76 -23.27 23.85
C ARG A 242 -12.01 -22.46 23.54
N ASP A 243 -11.98 -21.16 23.85
CA ASP A 243 -13.11 -20.25 23.62
C ASP A 243 -13.51 -20.22 22.13
N ASN A 244 -12.52 -20.18 21.23
CA ASN A 244 -12.71 -20.29 19.78
C ASN A 244 -13.27 -21.65 19.34
N LYS A 245 -12.85 -22.77 19.96
CA LYS A 245 -13.35 -24.12 19.66
C LYS A 245 -14.82 -24.25 20.06
N ASP A 246 -15.18 -23.80 21.26
CA ASP A 246 -16.55 -23.80 21.76
C ASP A 246 -17.47 -22.91 20.93
N ALA A 247 -16.96 -21.79 20.40
CA ALA A 247 -17.68 -20.94 19.45
C ALA A 247 -17.89 -21.62 18.08
N LEU A 248 -16.86 -22.31 17.55
CA LEU A 248 -16.93 -23.04 16.29
C LEU A 248 -17.91 -24.22 16.36
N GLU A 249 -17.95 -24.96 17.47
CA GLU A 249 -18.91 -26.05 17.69
C GLU A 249 -20.37 -25.54 17.71
N LYS A 250 -20.64 -24.45 18.43
CA LYS A 250 -21.97 -23.79 18.45
C LYS A 250 -22.38 -23.27 17.06
N SER A 251 -21.44 -22.68 16.31
CA SER A 251 -21.69 -22.22 14.94
C SER A 251 -22.00 -23.38 13.99
N THR A 252 -21.32 -24.51 14.16
CA THR A 252 -21.53 -25.73 13.36
C THR A 252 -22.88 -26.38 13.66
N GLU A 253 -23.31 -26.38 14.93
CA GLU A 253 -24.64 -26.85 15.33
C GLU A 253 -25.76 -25.96 14.77
N LEU A 254 -25.61 -24.64 14.84
CA LEU A 254 -26.54 -23.69 14.24
C LEU A 254 -26.67 -23.88 12.71
N ALA A 255 -25.55 -24.06 12.01
CA ALA A 255 -25.55 -24.30 10.57
C ALA A 255 -26.32 -25.59 10.18
N ARG A 256 -26.09 -26.70 10.91
CA ARG A 256 -26.84 -27.96 10.72
C ARG A 256 -28.33 -27.77 10.96
N ARG A 257 -28.71 -26.99 11.97
CA ARG A 257 -30.11 -26.70 12.28
C ARG A 257 -30.78 -25.91 11.15
N LEU A 258 -30.11 -24.89 10.62
CA LEU A 258 -30.64 -24.10 9.49
C LEU A 258 -30.80 -24.94 8.22
N GLN A 259 -29.84 -25.82 7.90
CA GLN A 259 -29.97 -26.77 6.79
C GLN A 259 -31.18 -27.70 6.96
N TYR A 260 -31.42 -28.22 8.17
CA TYR A 260 -32.58 -29.06 8.45
C TYR A 260 -33.91 -28.30 8.33
N GLU A 261 -33.98 -27.06 8.84
CA GLU A 261 -35.16 -26.21 8.71
C GLU A 261 -35.45 -25.85 7.23
N GLU A 262 -34.41 -25.66 6.41
CA GLU A 262 -34.55 -25.47 4.96
C GLU A 262 -35.01 -26.75 4.23
N GLU A 263 -34.50 -27.92 4.60
CA GLU A 263 -34.93 -29.21 4.05
C GLU A 263 -36.41 -29.49 4.36
N GLN A 264 -36.85 -29.25 5.60
CA GLN A 264 -38.27 -29.38 5.96
C GLN A 264 -39.16 -28.41 5.17
N ARG A 265 -38.67 -27.19 4.88
CA ARG A 265 -39.38 -26.23 4.01
C ARG A 265 -39.54 -26.76 2.58
N LYS A 266 -38.48 -27.33 1.99
CA LYS A 266 -38.52 -27.94 0.64
C LYS A 266 -39.48 -29.13 0.59
N ILE A 267 -39.49 -29.97 1.63
CA ILE A 267 -40.43 -31.10 1.75
C ILE A 267 -41.89 -30.61 1.87
N ALA A 268 -42.16 -29.56 2.64
CA ALA A 268 -43.50 -28.98 2.77
C ALA A 268 -44.00 -28.38 1.44
N GLU A 269 -43.13 -27.70 0.68
CA GLU A 269 -43.44 -27.14 -0.63
C GLU A 269 -43.75 -28.25 -1.67
N GLN A 270 -42.96 -29.33 -1.71
CA GLN A 270 -43.24 -30.49 -2.55
C GLN A 270 -44.58 -31.16 -2.22
N ARG A 271 -44.92 -31.30 -0.92
CA ARG A 271 -46.23 -31.84 -0.50
C ARG A 271 -47.38 -30.96 -0.99
N ARG A 272 -47.28 -29.64 -0.82
CA ARG A 272 -48.29 -28.68 -1.30
C ARG A 272 -48.47 -28.75 -2.82
N LYS A 273 -47.38 -28.93 -3.58
CA LYS A 273 -47.47 -29.10 -5.04
C LYS A 273 -48.24 -30.37 -5.42
N LEU A 274 -47.94 -31.51 -4.78
CA LEU A 274 -48.63 -32.78 -5.02
C LEU A 274 -50.11 -32.73 -4.60
N GLU A 275 -50.45 -31.97 -3.55
CA GLU A 275 -51.83 -31.76 -3.13
C GLU A 275 -52.65 -30.96 -4.17
N ILE A 276 -52.06 -29.90 -4.74
CA ILE A 276 -52.69 -29.13 -5.84
C ILE A 276 -52.85 -30.00 -7.09
N GLU A 277 -51.86 -30.84 -7.41
CA GLU A 277 -51.91 -31.77 -8.56
C GLU A 277 -53.01 -32.83 -8.37
N ALA A 278 -53.15 -33.38 -7.16
CA ALA A 278 -54.23 -34.30 -6.81
C ALA A 278 -55.63 -33.65 -6.88
N GLN A 279 -55.78 -32.42 -6.36
CA GLN A 279 -57.03 -31.65 -6.48
C GLN A 279 -57.38 -31.36 -7.95
N SER A 280 -56.38 -31.08 -8.79
CA SER A 280 -56.57 -30.85 -10.23
C SER A 280 -57.02 -32.12 -10.97
N LEU A 281 -56.46 -33.27 -10.62
CA LEU A 281 -56.86 -34.59 -11.15
C LEU A 281 -58.28 -34.98 -10.74
N GLU A 282 -58.66 -34.75 -9.48
CA GLU A 282 -60.00 -35.01 -8.98
C GLU A 282 -61.05 -34.12 -9.66
N LEU A 283 -60.75 -32.83 -9.85
CA LEU A 283 -61.61 -31.91 -10.61
C LEU A 283 -61.74 -32.33 -12.08
N ALA A 284 -60.64 -32.72 -12.73
CA ALA A 284 -60.66 -33.22 -14.11
C ALA A 284 -61.51 -34.50 -14.24
N ARG A 285 -61.47 -35.38 -13.25
CA ARG A 285 -62.30 -36.59 -13.20
C ARG A 285 -63.79 -36.27 -13.04
N GLN A 286 -64.14 -35.34 -12.14
CA GLN A 286 -65.53 -34.92 -11.94
C GLN A 286 -66.13 -34.32 -13.23
N LEU A 287 -65.32 -33.62 -14.03
CA LEU A 287 -65.73 -33.13 -15.36
C LEU A 287 -65.92 -34.26 -16.40
N GLN A 288 -65.19 -35.38 -16.30
CA GLN A 288 -65.42 -36.55 -17.17
C GLN A 288 -66.67 -37.35 -16.77
N ASP A 289 -66.95 -37.46 -15.47
CA ASP A 289 -68.15 -38.13 -14.96
C ASP A 289 -69.45 -37.32 -15.26
N GLU A 290 -69.35 -36.09 -15.80
CA GLU A 290 -70.47 -35.28 -16.33
C GLU A 290 -70.69 -35.42 -17.86
N GLU A 291 -69.83 -36.14 -18.61
CA GLU A 291 -69.93 -36.30 -20.08
C GLU A 291 -71.01 -37.31 -20.58
N GLU A 292 -71.99 -37.71 -19.75
CA GLU A 292 -73.21 -38.45 -20.20
C GLU A 292 -74.45 -37.55 -20.38
N LYS A 293 -74.26 -36.35 -20.92
CA LYS A 293 -75.33 -35.45 -21.39
C LYS A 293 -75.11 -35.03 -22.86
N PRO A 294 -76.18 -34.82 -23.66
CA PRO A 294 -76.04 -34.46 -25.07
C PRO A 294 -75.46 -33.05 -25.28
N ASP A 295 -74.69 -32.89 -26.36
CA ASP A 295 -73.76 -31.77 -26.66
C ASP A 295 -74.32 -30.34 -26.58
N ALA A 296 -75.64 -30.16 -26.45
CA ALA A 296 -76.28 -28.85 -26.36
C ALA A 296 -76.20 -28.21 -24.96
N GLU A 297 -76.24 -28.99 -23.88
CA GLU A 297 -76.15 -28.43 -22.51
C GLU A 297 -74.70 -28.13 -22.13
N LEU A 298 -73.74 -28.98 -22.53
CA LEU A 298 -72.32 -28.83 -22.21
C LEU A 298 -71.71 -27.52 -22.74
N GLU A 299 -72.15 -27.00 -23.89
CA GLU A 299 -71.63 -25.72 -24.40
C GLU A 299 -72.19 -24.51 -23.63
N GLU A 300 -73.33 -24.62 -22.96
CA GLU A 300 -73.90 -23.58 -22.10
C GLU A 300 -73.39 -23.69 -20.66
N GLU A 301 -73.28 -24.91 -20.10
CA GLU A 301 -72.67 -25.13 -18.78
C GLU A 301 -71.17 -24.79 -18.80
N SER A 302 -70.42 -25.10 -19.88
CA SER A 302 -69.03 -24.67 -20.07
C SER A 302 -68.88 -23.14 -20.11
N LYS A 303 -69.76 -22.45 -20.84
CA LYS A 303 -69.79 -20.96 -20.82
C LYS A 303 -70.18 -20.42 -19.44
N GLY A 304 -71.06 -21.12 -18.71
CA GLY A 304 -71.41 -20.82 -17.32
C GLY A 304 -70.26 -21.03 -16.34
N LEU A 305 -69.45 -22.08 -16.52
CA LEU A 305 -68.28 -22.39 -15.69
C LEU A 305 -67.10 -21.47 -16.00
N ALA A 306 -66.87 -21.15 -17.28
CA ALA A 306 -65.93 -20.12 -17.69
C ALA A 306 -66.35 -18.71 -17.21
N ALA A 307 -67.65 -18.40 -17.21
CA ALA A 307 -68.17 -17.16 -16.63
C ALA A 307 -68.07 -17.12 -15.10
N LYS A 308 -68.27 -18.26 -14.41
CA LYS A 308 -68.02 -18.39 -12.96
C LYS A 308 -66.53 -18.24 -12.64
N LEU A 309 -65.63 -18.91 -13.36
CA LEU A 309 -64.18 -18.74 -13.21
C LEU A 309 -63.75 -17.31 -13.49
N ALA A 310 -64.22 -16.69 -14.58
CA ALA A 310 -63.91 -15.28 -14.88
C ALA A 310 -64.56 -14.29 -13.89
N MET A 311 -65.66 -14.66 -13.22
CA MET A 311 -66.20 -13.89 -12.09
C MET A 311 -65.37 -14.10 -10.83
N GLU A 312 -64.95 -15.32 -10.52
CA GLU A 312 -64.18 -15.64 -9.31
C GLU A 312 -62.74 -15.10 -9.42
N GLU A 313 -62.13 -15.15 -10.60
CA GLU A 313 -60.91 -14.39 -10.94
C GLU A 313 -61.13 -12.89 -10.82
N LYS A 314 -62.21 -12.31 -11.40
CA LYS A 314 -62.51 -10.88 -11.21
C LYS A 314 -62.82 -10.50 -9.76
N LYS A 315 -63.26 -11.45 -8.94
CA LYS A 315 -63.56 -11.28 -7.52
C LYS A 315 -62.28 -11.36 -6.70
N ILE A 316 -61.37 -12.28 -7.03
CA ILE A 316 -59.99 -12.37 -6.51
C ILE A 316 -59.21 -11.09 -6.87
N LEU A 317 -59.25 -10.64 -8.14
CA LEU A 317 -58.66 -9.38 -8.57
C LEU A 317 -59.35 -8.16 -7.93
N LYS A 318 -60.65 -8.20 -7.64
CA LYS A 318 -61.33 -7.12 -6.91
C LYS A 318 -61.01 -7.10 -5.42
N THR A 319 -60.86 -8.25 -4.76
CA THR A 319 -60.36 -8.27 -3.38
C THR A 319 -58.90 -7.80 -3.33
N ALA A 320 -58.08 -8.16 -4.33
CA ALA A 320 -56.75 -7.59 -4.53
C ALA A 320 -56.74 -6.12 -5.01
N SER A 321 -57.91 -5.49 -5.20
CA SER A 321 -58.03 -4.07 -5.58
C SER A 321 -59.00 -3.28 -4.67
N ALA A 322 -59.36 -3.83 -3.50
CA ALA A 322 -60.29 -3.23 -2.55
C ALA A 322 -59.65 -2.95 -1.19
N ASP A 323 -58.72 -3.79 -0.74
CA ASP A 323 -57.91 -3.52 0.44
C ASP A 323 -56.61 -2.78 0.07
N SER A 324 -56.41 -1.63 0.71
CA SER A 324 -55.29 -0.73 0.42
C SER A 324 -54.01 -1.13 1.16
N ASP A 325 -53.35 -2.22 0.74
CA ASP A 325 -52.01 -2.57 1.26
C ASP A 325 -51.15 -3.39 0.27
N ASP A 326 -51.09 -2.95 -0.99
CA ASP A 326 -50.20 -3.52 -2.02
C ASP A 326 -48.69 -3.32 -1.71
N SER A 327 -48.37 -2.75 -0.55
CA SER A 327 -47.06 -2.85 0.09
C SER A 327 -46.62 -4.31 0.25
N ALA A 328 -47.52 -5.24 0.56
CA ALA A 328 -47.18 -6.65 0.73
C ALA A 328 -46.73 -7.33 -0.58
N THR A 329 -47.44 -7.11 -1.69
CA THR A 329 -47.08 -7.68 -3.00
C THR A 329 -45.82 -7.02 -3.57
N LEU A 330 -45.66 -5.71 -3.36
CA LEU A 330 -44.44 -5.00 -3.72
C LEU A 330 -43.25 -5.48 -2.88
N ALA A 331 -43.43 -5.68 -1.57
CA ALA A 331 -42.42 -6.22 -0.68
C ALA A 331 -42.06 -7.66 -1.04
N MET A 332 -43.02 -8.51 -1.42
CA MET A 332 -42.71 -9.86 -1.92
C MET A 332 -41.90 -9.81 -3.22
N ARG A 333 -42.22 -8.93 -4.17
CA ARG A 333 -41.44 -8.76 -5.41
C ARG A 333 -40.07 -8.15 -5.18
N LEU A 334 -39.95 -7.22 -4.23
CA LEU A 334 -38.67 -6.67 -3.79
C LEU A 334 -37.85 -7.74 -3.07
N GLN A 335 -38.43 -8.53 -2.18
CA GLN A 335 -37.77 -9.63 -1.47
C GLN A 335 -37.42 -10.80 -2.41
N GLU A 336 -38.15 -11.01 -3.51
CA GLU A 336 -37.79 -11.96 -4.56
C GLU A 336 -36.67 -11.41 -5.46
N ALA A 337 -36.65 -10.10 -5.74
CA ALA A 337 -35.58 -9.44 -6.48
C ALA A 337 -34.28 -9.31 -5.65
N GLU A 338 -34.39 -8.97 -4.37
CA GLU A 338 -33.32 -9.06 -3.37
C GLU A 338 -32.90 -10.50 -3.19
N GLY A 339 -33.84 -11.46 -3.07
CA GLY A 339 -33.53 -12.89 -3.01
C GLY A 339 -32.74 -13.36 -4.23
N LYS A 340 -33.07 -12.86 -5.44
CA LYS A 340 -32.31 -13.11 -6.67
C LYS A 340 -30.98 -12.37 -6.72
N GLN A 341 -30.86 -11.17 -6.18
CA GLN A 341 -29.57 -10.47 -6.02
C GLN A 341 -28.68 -11.09 -4.94
N ILE A 342 -29.27 -11.61 -3.86
CA ILE A 342 -28.59 -12.33 -2.78
C ILE A 342 -28.14 -13.67 -3.31
N LEU A 343 -28.95 -14.38 -4.10
CA LEU A 343 -28.53 -15.61 -4.76
C LEU A 343 -27.44 -15.34 -5.81
N LEU A 344 -27.55 -14.26 -6.61
CA LEU A 344 -26.49 -13.85 -7.54
C LEU A 344 -25.19 -13.51 -6.79
N ARG A 345 -25.27 -12.73 -5.70
CA ARG A 345 -24.14 -12.43 -4.82
C ARG A 345 -23.56 -13.69 -4.22
N GLN A 346 -24.38 -14.58 -3.68
CA GLN A 346 -23.97 -15.88 -3.14
C GLN A 346 -23.30 -16.74 -4.21
N THR A 347 -23.80 -16.81 -5.45
CA THR A 347 -23.11 -17.56 -6.51
C THR A 347 -21.83 -16.87 -6.97
N THR A 348 -21.75 -15.53 -7.00
CA THR A 348 -20.48 -14.84 -7.28
C THR A 348 -19.50 -14.95 -6.11
N ASP A 349 -19.99 -14.98 -4.87
CA ASP A 349 -19.20 -15.15 -3.65
C ASP A 349 -18.74 -16.60 -3.53
N GLU A 350 -19.54 -17.59 -3.93
CA GLU A 350 -19.18 -19.02 -4.00
C GLU A 350 -18.21 -19.31 -5.14
N MET A 351 -18.39 -18.71 -6.32
CA MET A 351 -17.39 -18.79 -7.40
C MET A 351 -16.10 -18.08 -7.00
N SER A 352 -16.18 -16.90 -6.36
CA SER A 352 -15.02 -16.22 -5.80
C SER A 352 -14.40 -17.01 -4.65
N LEU A 353 -15.18 -17.75 -3.86
CA LEU A 353 -14.69 -18.63 -2.78
C LEU A 353 -14.06 -19.91 -3.35
N ALA A 354 -14.53 -20.43 -4.48
CA ALA A 354 -13.93 -21.58 -5.16
C ALA A 354 -12.63 -21.20 -5.88
N VAL A 355 -12.60 -20.04 -6.55
CA VAL A 355 -11.37 -19.44 -7.09
C VAL A 355 -10.41 -19.07 -5.96
N ALA A 356 -10.92 -18.51 -4.86
CA ALA A 356 -10.13 -18.23 -3.66
C ALA A 356 -9.58 -19.51 -3.03
N GLN A 357 -10.39 -20.56 -2.83
CA GLN A 357 -9.88 -21.83 -2.30
C GLN A 357 -8.88 -22.47 -3.25
N ARG A 358 -9.03 -22.33 -4.57
CA ARG A 358 -8.05 -22.85 -5.54
C ARG A 358 -6.72 -22.10 -5.44
N LEU A 359 -6.74 -20.77 -5.52
CA LEU A 359 -5.54 -19.93 -5.40
C LEU A 359 -4.94 -19.98 -3.98
N GLN A 360 -5.74 -20.13 -2.93
CA GLN A 360 -5.30 -20.31 -1.55
C GLN A 360 -4.71 -21.71 -1.31
N ASN A 361 -5.20 -22.76 -1.98
CA ASN A 361 -4.55 -24.06 -1.99
C ASN A 361 -3.22 -24.00 -2.77
N GLU A 362 -3.16 -23.25 -3.87
CA GLU A 362 -1.94 -23.00 -4.63
C GLU A 362 -0.93 -22.12 -3.83
N GLU A 363 -1.39 -21.13 -3.06
CA GLU A 363 -0.59 -20.36 -2.08
C GLU A 363 -0.14 -21.21 -0.88
N VAL A 364 -0.95 -22.14 -0.38
CA VAL A 364 -0.53 -23.08 0.67
C VAL A 364 0.54 -24.04 0.13
N PHE A 365 0.45 -24.46 -1.14
CA PHE A 365 1.47 -25.29 -1.80
C PHE A 365 2.77 -24.51 -2.07
N ALA A 366 2.67 -23.26 -2.53
CA ALA A 366 3.80 -22.38 -2.82
C ALA A 366 4.47 -21.85 -1.53
N GLY A 367 3.68 -21.33 -0.58
CA GLY A 367 4.13 -20.81 0.70
C GLY A 367 4.76 -21.86 1.62
N SER A 368 4.34 -23.13 1.49
CA SER A 368 5.02 -24.26 2.14
C SER A 368 6.42 -24.57 1.55
N THR A 369 6.81 -23.96 0.43
CA THR A 369 8.00 -24.36 -0.34
C THR A 369 8.93 -23.19 -0.70
N LEU A 370 8.41 -21.98 -0.85
CA LEU A 370 9.13 -20.78 -1.30
C LEU A 370 8.93 -19.57 -0.37
N ALA A 371 8.83 -19.81 0.94
CA ALA A 371 9.21 -18.81 1.93
C ALA A 371 10.73 -18.57 1.86
N SER A 372 11.16 -17.75 0.89
CA SER A 372 12.56 -17.34 0.73
C SER A 372 12.97 -16.49 1.93
N GLY A 373 13.58 -17.14 2.92
CA GLY A 373 13.99 -16.57 4.21
C GLY A 373 15.13 -15.55 4.17
N VAL A 374 15.20 -14.75 3.11
CA VAL A 374 16.13 -13.64 2.94
C VAL A 374 15.62 -12.47 3.78
N SER A 375 16.31 -12.16 4.88
CA SER A 375 15.90 -11.08 5.76
C SER A 375 16.04 -9.70 5.10
N GLN A 376 15.29 -8.73 5.63
CA GLN A 376 15.42 -7.31 5.29
C GLN A 376 16.88 -6.83 5.37
N ASP A 377 17.61 -7.23 6.41
CA ASP A 377 19.04 -6.95 6.56
C ASP A 377 19.90 -7.57 5.45
N ALA A 378 19.59 -8.80 5.01
CA ALA A 378 20.35 -9.46 3.96
C ALA A 378 20.20 -8.73 2.62
N ILE A 379 18.99 -8.26 2.28
CA ILE A 379 18.75 -7.41 1.11
C ILE A 379 19.42 -6.04 1.26
N ARG A 380 19.32 -5.40 2.43
CA ARG A 380 19.92 -4.07 2.66
C ARG A 380 21.45 -4.10 2.61
N ARG A 381 22.08 -5.25 2.89
CA ARG A 381 23.53 -5.49 2.71
C ARG A 381 23.96 -5.69 1.26
N THR A 382 23.04 -5.83 0.30
CA THR A 382 23.37 -5.84 -1.15
C THR A 382 23.12 -4.49 -1.83
N LEU A 383 22.88 -3.42 -1.06
CA LEU A 383 22.73 -2.07 -1.59
C LEU A 383 24.07 -1.35 -1.65
N GLU A 384 24.30 -0.59 -2.72
CA GLU A 384 25.44 0.32 -2.82
C GLU A 384 25.32 1.47 -1.80
N PRO A 385 26.43 2.09 -1.36
CA PRO A 385 26.39 3.10 -0.29
C PRO A 385 25.42 4.26 -0.52
N CYS A 386 25.22 4.72 -1.76
CA CYS A 386 24.23 5.76 -2.10
C CYS A 386 22.78 5.27 -1.95
N GLN A 387 22.51 4.01 -2.27
CA GLN A 387 21.19 3.38 -2.15
C GLN A 387 20.84 3.11 -0.68
N TRP A 388 21.83 2.67 0.10
CA TRP A 388 21.67 2.48 1.55
C TRP A 388 21.44 3.81 2.28
N ARG A 389 22.22 4.87 1.96
CA ARG A 389 21.98 6.22 2.50
C ARG A 389 20.58 6.73 2.15
N ALA A 390 20.15 6.60 0.89
CA ALA A 390 18.83 7.04 0.43
C ALA A 390 17.68 6.38 1.21
N LEU A 391 17.76 5.06 1.43
CA LEU A 391 16.76 4.30 2.17
C LEU A 391 16.75 4.65 3.67
N THR A 392 17.93 4.83 4.27
CA THR A 392 18.08 5.17 5.69
C THR A 392 17.51 6.56 5.99
N PHE A 393 17.86 7.57 5.18
CA PHE A 393 17.32 8.93 5.28
C PHE A 393 15.78 8.96 5.21
N VAL A 394 15.18 8.17 4.31
CA VAL A 394 13.72 8.06 4.24
C VAL A 394 13.16 7.33 5.45
N GLU A 395 13.80 6.26 5.94
CA GLU A 395 13.31 5.51 7.11
C GLU A 395 13.30 6.36 8.40
N GLU A 396 14.39 7.08 8.67
CA GLU A 396 14.53 7.95 9.84
C GLU A 396 13.43 9.02 9.89
N ARG A 397 13.19 9.70 8.76
CA ARG A 397 12.11 10.68 8.62
C ARG A 397 10.72 10.04 8.65
N ALA A 398 10.56 8.86 8.05
CA ALA A 398 9.28 8.16 7.99
C ALA A 398 8.82 7.64 9.37
N ARG A 399 9.73 7.30 10.28
CA ARG A 399 9.40 6.74 11.61
C ARG A 399 8.55 7.68 12.45
N GLY A 400 9.05 8.89 12.74
CA GLY A 400 8.30 9.88 13.52
C GLY A 400 6.99 10.32 12.85
N LEU A 401 6.99 10.41 11.51
CA LEU A 401 5.77 10.71 10.74
C LEU A 401 4.73 9.58 10.82
N HIS A 402 5.16 8.32 10.78
CA HIS A 402 4.28 7.15 10.97
C HIS A 402 3.66 7.18 12.36
N GLU A 403 4.47 7.35 13.41
CA GLU A 403 4.02 7.34 14.81
C GLU A 403 3.00 8.46 15.07
N ALA A 404 3.27 9.69 14.60
CA ALA A 404 2.33 10.80 14.68
C ALA A 404 1.03 10.59 13.85
N ALA A 405 1.11 9.87 12.73
CA ALA A 405 -0.05 9.61 11.87
C ALA A 405 -0.94 8.44 12.32
N LEU A 406 -0.43 7.47 13.08
CA LEU A 406 -1.18 6.31 13.57
C LEU A 406 -2.51 6.66 14.28
N PRO A 407 -2.56 7.57 15.28
CA PRO A 407 -3.83 7.90 15.96
C PRO A 407 -4.82 8.59 15.01
N LEU A 408 -4.34 9.48 14.14
CA LEU A 408 -5.16 10.18 13.14
C LEU A 408 -5.78 9.19 12.14
N LEU A 409 -4.98 8.26 11.62
CA LEU A 409 -5.40 7.22 10.69
C LEU A 409 -6.40 6.25 11.33
N ARG A 410 -6.20 5.86 12.59
CA ARG A 410 -7.16 5.03 13.35
C ARG A 410 -8.48 5.76 13.60
N GLY A 411 -8.44 7.04 13.95
CA GLY A 411 -9.64 7.88 14.08
C GLY A 411 -10.40 8.02 12.76
N ARG A 412 -9.68 8.25 11.65
CA ARG A 412 -10.26 8.33 10.30
C ARG A 412 -10.88 7.00 9.84
N ALA A 413 -10.21 5.87 10.05
CA ALA A 413 -10.76 4.56 9.71
C ALA A 413 -12.03 4.24 10.54
N ALA A 414 -12.06 4.61 11.82
CA ALA A 414 -13.25 4.49 12.66
C ALA A 414 -14.41 5.39 12.19
N ALA A 415 -14.13 6.62 11.77
CA ALA A 415 -15.12 7.53 11.19
C ALA A 415 -15.69 7.01 9.85
N LEU A 416 -14.91 6.24 9.09
CA LEU A 416 -15.34 5.51 7.90
C LEU A 416 -16.06 4.18 8.21
N GLY A 417 -16.26 3.83 9.48
CA GLY A 417 -17.00 2.65 9.93
C GLY A 417 -16.17 1.36 10.09
N TYR A 418 -14.84 1.43 9.96
CA TYR A 418 -13.96 0.26 10.12
C TYR A 418 -13.52 0.08 11.58
N PRO A 419 -13.42 -1.17 12.09
CA PRO A 419 -12.86 -1.42 13.42
C PRO A 419 -11.37 -1.04 13.47
N THR A 420 -10.88 -0.64 14.65
CA THR A 420 -9.54 -0.08 14.85
C THR A 420 -8.40 -0.98 14.32
N ASN A 421 -8.56 -2.30 14.45
CA ASN A 421 -7.58 -3.29 13.99
C ASN A 421 -7.50 -3.45 12.45
N SER A 422 -8.44 -2.85 11.69
CA SER A 422 -8.33 -2.78 10.23
C SER A 422 -7.14 -1.95 9.77
N VAL A 423 -6.74 -0.92 10.52
CA VAL A 423 -5.53 -0.13 10.21
C VAL A 423 -4.27 -1.00 10.37
N ASP A 424 -4.19 -1.80 11.43
CA ASP A 424 -3.03 -2.66 11.68
C ASP A 424 -2.94 -3.78 10.63
N ARG A 425 -4.08 -4.35 10.21
CA ARG A 425 -4.19 -5.30 9.10
C ARG A 425 -3.83 -4.68 7.74
N CYS A 426 -4.20 -3.42 7.54
CA CYS A 426 -3.90 -2.66 6.33
C CYS A 426 -2.40 -2.36 6.22
N LEU A 427 -1.78 -1.87 7.30
CA LEU A 427 -0.32 -1.67 7.37
C LEU A 427 0.44 -2.99 7.21
N ALA A 428 -0.04 -4.08 7.81
CA ALA A 428 0.54 -5.42 7.59
C ALA A 428 0.39 -5.88 6.12
N TYR A 429 -0.77 -5.69 5.49
CA TYR A 429 -0.96 -6.01 4.07
C TYR A 429 -0.01 -5.20 3.17
N ILE A 430 0.15 -3.89 3.42
CA ILE A 430 1.13 -3.05 2.71
C ILE A 430 2.55 -3.58 2.91
N ARG A 431 2.93 -3.90 4.16
CA ARG A 431 4.27 -4.36 4.49
C ARG A 431 4.58 -5.73 3.89
N GLU A 432 3.66 -6.70 3.93
CA GLU A 432 3.96 -8.08 3.57
C GLU A 432 3.50 -8.50 2.17
N ASP A 433 2.27 -8.11 1.78
CA ASP A 433 1.49 -8.82 0.76
C ASP A 433 1.21 -7.97 -0.50
N ALA A 434 1.04 -6.65 -0.34
CA ALA A 434 0.64 -5.75 -1.40
C ALA A 434 1.64 -5.81 -2.58
N PRO A 435 1.21 -6.11 -3.82
CA PRO A 435 2.14 -6.30 -4.93
C PRO A 435 2.78 -4.98 -5.38
N ILE A 436 4.11 -4.95 -5.48
CA ILE A 436 4.82 -3.88 -6.22
C ILE A 436 4.82 -4.27 -7.69
N ILE A 437 4.32 -3.40 -8.56
CA ILE A 437 4.22 -3.65 -10.01
C ILE A 437 4.89 -2.56 -10.83
N VAL A 438 5.38 -2.93 -12.02
CA VAL A 438 5.89 -1.99 -13.03
C VAL A 438 5.09 -2.17 -14.32
N HIS A 439 4.30 -1.15 -14.69
CA HIS A 439 3.54 -1.12 -15.94
C HIS A 439 4.46 -0.89 -17.15
N LEU A 440 4.20 -1.59 -18.24
CA LEU A 440 5.06 -1.62 -19.43
C LEU A 440 4.27 -1.89 -20.73
N LYS A 441 4.89 -1.50 -21.85
CA LYS A 441 4.35 -1.66 -23.22
C LYS A 441 5.00 -2.85 -23.92
N GLU A 442 4.40 -3.31 -25.03
CA GLU A 442 4.87 -4.48 -25.80
C GLU A 442 6.26 -4.27 -26.43
N ASP A 443 6.61 -3.03 -26.79
CA ASP A 443 7.96 -2.66 -27.23
C ASP A 443 8.99 -2.77 -26.08
N VAL A 444 8.63 -2.30 -24.88
CA VAL A 444 9.45 -2.47 -23.66
C VAL A 444 9.62 -3.96 -23.33
N LEU A 445 8.57 -4.78 -23.39
CA LEU A 445 8.69 -6.24 -23.23
C LEU A 445 9.69 -6.83 -24.24
N THR A 446 9.61 -6.39 -25.50
CA THR A 446 10.49 -6.80 -26.60
C THR A 446 11.95 -6.33 -26.44
N LEU A 447 12.23 -5.37 -25.55
CA LEU A 447 13.58 -5.01 -25.10
C LEU A 447 14.03 -5.88 -23.92
N LEU A 448 13.14 -6.16 -22.97
CA LEU A 448 13.41 -7.03 -21.82
C LEU A 448 13.65 -8.50 -22.20
N THR A 449 13.23 -8.98 -23.38
CA THR A 449 13.67 -10.30 -23.88
C THR A 449 15.17 -10.36 -24.20
N LYS A 450 15.89 -9.22 -24.20
CA LYS A 450 17.31 -9.07 -24.57
C LYS A 450 18.18 -8.58 -23.42
N ASP A 451 17.72 -7.64 -22.60
CA ASP A 451 18.39 -7.20 -21.36
C ASP A 451 18.28 -8.26 -20.25
N THR A 452 19.07 -8.15 -19.17
CA THR A 452 18.90 -8.93 -17.93
C THR A 452 18.22 -8.15 -16.81
N HIS A 453 18.08 -6.83 -16.95
CA HIS A 453 17.54 -5.95 -15.91
C HIS A 453 16.41 -5.05 -16.44
N TYR A 454 15.53 -4.60 -15.55
CA TYR A 454 14.69 -3.43 -15.81
C TYR A 454 15.49 -2.13 -15.56
N ARG A 455 15.46 -1.22 -16.55
CA ARG A 455 16.35 -0.05 -16.67
C ARG A 455 15.61 1.25 -16.35
N ASN A 456 16.30 2.24 -15.79
CA ASN A 456 15.78 3.58 -15.56
C ASN A 456 16.15 4.59 -16.69
N LEU A 457 15.59 5.80 -16.61
CA LEU A 457 15.81 6.90 -17.56
C LEU A 457 17.31 7.22 -17.80
N PHE A 458 18.15 7.14 -16.78
CA PHE A 458 19.58 7.47 -16.89
C PHE A 458 20.38 6.36 -17.61
N GLU A 459 19.86 5.14 -17.65
CA GLU A 459 20.43 4.01 -18.40
C GLU A 459 19.95 4.00 -19.86
N THR A 460 18.68 4.32 -20.12
CA THR A 460 18.07 4.20 -21.47
C THR A 460 18.02 5.50 -22.27
N ASN A 461 18.06 6.66 -21.60
CA ASN A 461 17.67 7.97 -22.14
C ASN A 461 16.23 8.02 -22.69
N THR A 462 15.35 7.17 -22.16
CA THR A 462 13.91 7.11 -22.50
C THR A 462 13.05 7.04 -21.24
N SER A 463 11.80 7.50 -21.34
CA SER A 463 10.84 7.49 -20.24
C SER A 463 9.41 7.32 -20.76
N GLY A 464 8.56 6.67 -19.97
CA GLY A 464 7.11 6.64 -20.18
C GLY A 464 6.37 7.85 -19.60
N GLY A 465 7.06 8.72 -18.85
CA GLY A 465 6.55 9.94 -18.25
C GLY A 465 7.47 11.12 -18.55
N SER A 466 7.89 11.87 -17.52
CA SER A 466 8.88 12.94 -17.68
C SER A 466 10.19 12.40 -18.30
N ASN A 467 10.63 13.02 -19.39
CA ASN A 467 11.92 12.75 -20.05
C ASN A 467 12.90 13.92 -19.83
N ASN A 468 12.91 14.49 -18.61
CA ASN A 468 13.82 15.54 -18.16
C ASN A 468 14.78 14.98 -17.10
N PRO A 469 15.98 14.52 -17.49
CA PRO A 469 16.97 14.00 -16.54
C PRO A 469 17.34 15.03 -15.46
N SER A 470 17.51 16.30 -15.80
CA SER A 470 17.93 17.34 -14.84
C SER A 470 16.90 17.58 -13.75
N GLY A 471 15.62 17.73 -14.11
CA GLY A 471 14.53 17.82 -13.12
C GLY A 471 14.41 16.53 -12.29
N ARG A 472 14.65 15.38 -12.90
CA ARG A 472 14.65 14.10 -12.18
C ARG A 472 15.82 13.98 -11.17
N LEU A 473 17.01 14.52 -11.47
CA LEU A 473 18.12 14.63 -10.52
C LEU A 473 17.73 15.50 -9.31
N GLU A 474 17.10 16.66 -9.55
CA GLU A 474 16.62 17.59 -8.53
C GLU A 474 15.59 16.95 -7.58
N TRP A 475 14.60 16.24 -8.14
CA TRP A 475 13.58 15.53 -7.36
C TRP A 475 14.21 14.40 -6.52
N GLU A 476 15.06 13.56 -7.12
CA GLU A 476 15.75 12.49 -6.40
C GLU A 476 16.70 13.04 -5.31
N SER A 477 17.33 14.19 -5.53
CA SER A 477 18.17 14.84 -4.52
C SER A 477 17.35 15.28 -3.31
N THR A 478 16.15 15.83 -3.51
CA THR A 478 15.29 16.25 -2.39
C THR A 478 14.63 15.07 -1.68
N LEU A 479 14.13 14.07 -2.43
CA LEU A 479 13.47 12.88 -1.88
C LEU A 479 14.40 12.00 -1.05
N PHE A 480 15.70 11.97 -1.38
CA PHE A 480 16.68 11.05 -0.80
C PHE A 480 17.85 11.74 -0.09
N GLY A 481 17.68 13.00 0.35
CA GLY A 481 18.66 13.69 1.20
C GLY A 481 20.03 13.86 0.54
N ASN A 482 20.04 14.18 -0.75
CA ASN A 482 21.22 14.26 -1.63
C ASN A 482 22.02 12.95 -1.78
N SER A 483 21.52 11.79 -1.29
CA SER A 483 22.25 10.51 -1.34
C SER A 483 22.62 10.04 -2.76
N TYR A 484 21.94 10.54 -3.79
CA TYR A 484 22.23 10.30 -5.20
C TYR A 484 22.93 11.51 -5.85
N GLU A 485 24.13 11.79 -5.35
CA GLU A 485 25.01 12.90 -5.71
C GLU A 485 25.18 13.14 -7.23
N THR A 486 25.51 14.38 -7.59
CA THR A 486 25.81 14.78 -8.98
C THR A 486 27.03 14.03 -9.50
N GLY A 487 26.79 13.07 -10.40
CA GLY A 487 27.83 12.16 -10.92
C GLY A 487 27.63 10.70 -10.52
N CYS A 488 26.70 10.39 -9.62
CA CYS A 488 26.28 9.01 -9.34
C CYS A 488 25.82 8.31 -10.64
N GLU A 489 26.36 7.12 -10.91
CA GLU A 489 26.07 6.35 -12.13
C GLU A 489 24.55 6.07 -12.26
N GLY A 490 24.02 6.22 -13.47
CA GLY A 490 22.59 6.04 -13.76
C GLY A 490 22.04 4.68 -13.31
N SER A 491 22.82 3.60 -13.47
CA SER A 491 22.48 2.24 -13.04
C SER A 491 22.24 2.11 -11.53
N LEU A 492 22.81 2.99 -10.71
CA LEU A 492 22.65 2.97 -9.25
C LEU A 492 21.41 3.73 -8.77
N ARG A 493 20.86 4.62 -9.60
CA ARG A 493 19.69 5.46 -9.28
C ARG A 493 18.39 4.62 -9.29
N PRO A 494 17.31 5.06 -8.60
CA PRO A 494 16.16 4.20 -8.35
C PRO A 494 15.34 3.87 -9.62
N LYS A 495 14.69 2.70 -9.62
CA LYS A 495 13.74 2.25 -10.65
C LYS A 495 12.33 2.54 -10.15
N TYR A 496 11.40 2.85 -11.03
CA TYR A 496 10.10 3.39 -10.63
C TYR A 496 8.96 2.44 -11.01
N GLY A 497 8.00 2.28 -10.11
CA GLY A 497 6.82 1.44 -10.26
C GLY A 497 5.67 1.98 -9.41
N CYS A 498 4.69 1.13 -9.12
CA CYS A 498 3.57 1.48 -8.25
C CYS A 498 3.12 0.30 -7.38
N LEU A 499 2.52 0.62 -6.23
CA LEU A 499 1.94 -0.36 -5.33
C LEU A 499 0.51 -0.67 -5.80
N ASN A 500 0.23 -1.94 -6.13
CA ASN A 500 -1.09 -2.40 -6.55
C ASN A 500 -1.99 -2.61 -5.32
N VAL A 501 -2.32 -1.53 -4.62
CA VAL A 501 -2.99 -1.53 -3.30
C VAL A 501 -4.35 -2.27 -3.25
N THR A 502 -5.02 -2.45 -4.39
CA THR A 502 -6.27 -3.23 -4.44
C THR A 502 -6.07 -4.67 -4.92
N GLY A 503 -4.86 -5.08 -5.31
CA GLY A 503 -4.60 -6.40 -5.88
C GLY A 503 -5.19 -6.63 -7.27
N ASP A 504 -5.64 -5.58 -7.98
CA ASP A 504 -6.32 -5.69 -9.29
C ASP A 504 -5.49 -6.52 -10.29
N VAL A 505 -6.06 -7.60 -10.82
CA VAL A 505 -5.40 -8.50 -11.81
C VAL A 505 -5.11 -7.83 -13.15
N ARG A 506 -5.73 -6.67 -13.43
CA ARG A 506 -5.41 -5.78 -14.56
C ARG A 506 -4.45 -4.66 -14.15
N GLY A 507 -3.85 -4.75 -12.96
CA GLY A 507 -2.92 -3.78 -12.38
C GLY A 507 -3.56 -2.42 -12.07
N CYS A 508 -2.81 -1.52 -11.44
CA CYS A 508 -3.32 -0.20 -11.08
C CYS A 508 -3.80 0.60 -12.31
N ALA A 509 -5.11 0.82 -12.42
CA ALA A 509 -5.78 1.46 -13.55
C ALA A 509 -5.23 2.86 -13.85
N LYS A 510 -4.89 3.62 -12.80
CA LYS A 510 -4.27 4.95 -12.92
C LYS A 510 -2.84 4.91 -13.47
N GLY A 511 -2.14 3.78 -13.39
CA GLY A 511 -0.80 3.60 -13.96
C GLY A 511 -0.77 3.07 -15.41
N ARG A 512 -1.91 2.62 -15.97
CA ARG A 512 -1.95 1.94 -17.30
C ARG A 512 -1.53 2.81 -18.49
N TYR A 513 -1.30 4.11 -18.32
CA TYR A 513 -0.72 4.96 -19.37
C TYR A 513 0.78 4.69 -19.59
N TYR A 514 1.49 4.15 -18.60
CA TYR A 514 2.85 3.60 -18.78
C TYR A 514 2.83 2.32 -19.63
N GLY A 515 1.73 1.55 -19.59
CA GLY A 515 1.43 0.43 -20.48
C GLY A 515 0.37 -0.51 -19.89
N PRO A 516 -0.24 -1.40 -20.70
CA PRO A 516 -1.31 -2.30 -20.24
C PRO A 516 -0.81 -3.67 -19.74
N LEU A 517 0.46 -4.01 -20.00
CA LEU A 517 1.15 -5.13 -19.35
C LEU A 517 1.77 -4.63 -18.05
N TYR A 518 2.02 -5.53 -17.10
CA TYR A 518 2.88 -5.21 -15.96
C TYR A 518 3.65 -6.43 -15.47
N ILE A 519 4.84 -6.20 -14.90
CA ILE A 519 5.53 -7.20 -14.09
C ILE A 519 5.19 -7.00 -12.61
N THR A 520 4.97 -8.10 -11.89
CA THR A 520 4.92 -8.12 -10.42
C THR A 520 6.31 -8.44 -9.90
N LEU A 521 6.78 -7.69 -8.91
CA LEU A 521 8.08 -7.88 -8.29
C LEU A 521 7.99 -8.75 -7.03
N HIS A 522 8.98 -9.61 -6.83
CA HIS A 522 9.07 -10.51 -5.69
C HIS A 522 9.09 -9.76 -4.35
N ARG A 523 8.56 -10.40 -3.30
CA ARG A 523 8.35 -9.80 -1.97
C ARG A 523 9.58 -9.08 -1.42
N HIS A 524 10.79 -9.63 -1.55
CA HIS A 524 12.03 -9.05 -0.98
C HIS A 524 12.44 -7.70 -1.59
N VAL A 525 11.92 -7.32 -2.76
CA VAL A 525 12.22 -6.02 -3.39
C VAL A 525 11.71 -4.85 -2.54
N ARG A 526 10.65 -5.05 -1.74
CA ARG A 526 10.10 -4.00 -0.86
C ARG A 526 11.05 -3.55 0.26
N TYR A 527 11.92 -4.44 0.72
CA TYR A 527 12.91 -4.15 1.77
C TYR A 527 13.97 -3.12 1.34
N ARG A 528 14.02 -2.83 0.02
CA ARG A 528 14.82 -1.81 -0.64
C ARG A 528 13.97 -0.83 -1.46
N ALA A 529 12.73 -0.57 -1.05
CA ALA A 529 11.82 0.35 -1.75
C ALA A 529 11.26 1.43 -0.82
N THR A 530 11.13 2.65 -1.36
CA THR A 530 10.37 3.76 -0.75
C THR A 530 9.08 3.99 -1.53
N MET A 531 8.11 4.68 -0.91
CA MET A 531 6.75 4.76 -1.43
C MET A 531 6.08 6.12 -1.16
N SER A 532 5.12 6.49 -2.02
CA SER A 532 4.38 7.75 -1.98
C SER A 532 2.87 7.56 -2.20
N ASP A 533 2.05 8.53 -1.74
CA ASP A 533 0.60 8.54 -1.94
C ASP A 533 0.17 8.83 -3.40
N LYS A 534 1.12 9.32 -4.21
CA LYS A 534 0.97 9.81 -5.60
C LYS A 534 2.34 9.95 -6.31
N ASP A 535 2.32 10.39 -7.57
CA ASP A 535 3.49 10.86 -8.34
C ASP A 535 4.36 11.86 -7.55
N THR A 536 5.67 11.62 -7.48
CA THR A 536 6.64 12.53 -6.80
C THR A 536 7.21 13.62 -7.71
N GLY A 537 6.85 13.63 -9.00
CA GLY A 537 7.32 14.58 -10.00
C GLY A 537 7.05 16.04 -9.61
N GLY A 538 8.12 16.76 -9.26
CA GLY A 538 8.04 18.17 -8.87
C GLY A 538 7.35 18.43 -7.52
N ARG A 539 7.32 17.44 -6.61
CA ARG A 539 6.69 17.57 -5.28
C ARG A 539 7.57 17.02 -4.16
N HIS A 540 7.74 17.83 -3.12
CA HIS A 540 8.48 17.45 -1.91
C HIS A 540 7.54 16.78 -0.90
N ASP A 541 7.03 15.60 -1.27
CA ASP A 541 6.20 14.79 -0.40
C ASP A 541 7.05 13.84 0.46
N ALA A 542 6.66 13.66 1.73
CA ALA A 542 7.37 12.78 2.65
C ALA A 542 7.10 11.31 2.31
N LEU A 543 8.15 10.60 1.89
CA LEU A 543 8.11 9.19 1.53
C LEU A 543 7.90 8.28 2.76
N ALA A 544 7.51 7.04 2.47
CA ALA A 544 7.40 5.94 3.42
C ALA A 544 8.35 4.78 3.07
N THR A 545 8.66 3.95 4.06
CA THR A 545 9.17 2.58 3.85
C THR A 545 8.04 1.56 4.02
N CYS A 546 8.29 0.27 3.77
CA CYS A 546 7.30 -0.78 4.04
C CYS A 546 6.93 -0.90 5.54
N ASP A 547 7.85 -0.55 6.45
CA ASP A 547 7.62 -0.54 7.89
C ASP A 547 6.92 0.75 8.35
N HIS A 548 7.38 1.89 7.84
CA HIS A 548 6.93 3.22 8.27
C HIS A 548 6.02 3.87 7.23
N TYR A 549 4.77 3.39 7.14
CA TYR A 549 3.81 3.80 6.09
C TYR A 549 2.60 4.67 6.53
N ALA A 550 2.30 4.82 7.83
CA ALA A 550 1.00 5.36 8.27
C ALA A 550 0.70 6.79 7.82
N HIS A 551 1.71 7.68 7.69
CA HIS A 551 1.54 9.04 7.17
C HIS A 551 1.17 9.08 5.69
N VAL A 552 1.76 8.20 4.87
CA VAL A 552 1.43 8.07 3.45
C VAL A 552 0.02 7.48 3.28
N LEU A 553 -0.35 6.47 4.06
CA LEU A 553 -1.71 5.93 4.06
C LEU A 553 -2.76 6.95 4.53
N ASN A 554 -2.44 7.79 5.53
CA ASN A 554 -3.35 8.85 5.99
C ASN A 554 -3.56 9.97 4.96
N ARG A 555 -2.75 10.02 3.88
CA ARG A 555 -2.92 10.96 2.74
C ARG A 555 -3.77 10.40 1.61
N TYR A 556 -4.14 9.12 1.65
CA TYR A 556 -5.02 8.52 0.63
C TYR A 556 -6.38 9.23 0.60
N HIS A 557 -7.06 9.22 -0.54
CA HIS A 557 -8.48 9.62 -0.62
C HIS A 557 -9.36 8.58 0.11
N ASP A 558 -10.54 8.95 0.63
CA ASP A 558 -11.38 8.02 1.39
C ASP A 558 -11.77 6.78 0.56
N SER A 559 -12.01 6.93 -0.75
CA SER A 559 -12.22 5.80 -1.67
C SER A 559 -11.06 4.80 -1.69
N ASP A 560 -9.84 5.32 -1.70
CA ASP A 560 -8.61 4.52 -1.80
C ASP A 560 -8.35 3.81 -0.47
N LEU A 561 -8.59 4.50 0.64
CA LEU A 561 -8.46 3.98 2.00
C LEU A 561 -9.51 2.88 2.27
N CYS A 562 -10.78 3.11 1.95
CA CYS A 562 -11.84 2.10 2.08
C CYS A 562 -11.56 0.87 1.22
N ALA A 563 -11.18 1.03 -0.06
CA ALA A 563 -10.88 -0.09 -0.95
C ALA A 563 -9.72 -0.96 -0.42
N LEU A 564 -8.70 -0.35 0.17
CA LEU A 564 -7.55 -1.03 0.75
C LEU A 564 -7.85 -1.64 2.13
N LEU A 565 -8.68 -1.01 2.96
CA LEU A 565 -9.19 -1.61 4.21
C LEU A 565 -10.05 -2.84 3.91
N ASP A 566 -10.91 -2.77 2.89
CA ASP A 566 -11.72 -3.90 2.41
C ASP A 566 -10.87 -5.09 1.91
N VAL A 567 -9.84 -4.82 1.10
CA VAL A 567 -8.92 -5.86 0.59
C VAL A 567 -8.07 -6.45 1.72
N SER A 568 -7.49 -5.61 2.58
CA SER A 568 -6.60 -6.08 3.66
C SER A 568 -7.33 -6.87 4.76
N THR A 569 -8.63 -6.60 4.98
CA THR A 569 -9.44 -7.29 6.02
C THR A 569 -10.18 -8.53 5.54
N SER A 570 -10.48 -8.67 4.24
CA SER A 570 -11.18 -9.84 3.69
C SER A 570 -10.25 -10.72 2.87
N ALA A 571 -9.97 -11.94 3.37
CA ALA A 571 -9.14 -12.92 2.66
C ALA A 571 -9.67 -13.24 1.24
N ALA A 572 -11.00 -13.29 1.07
CA ALA A 572 -11.62 -13.50 -0.24
C ALA A 572 -11.41 -12.33 -1.21
N ARG A 573 -11.17 -11.10 -0.73
CA ARG A 573 -10.87 -9.92 -1.57
C ARG A 573 -9.38 -9.67 -1.79
N ARG A 574 -8.49 -10.35 -1.04
CA ARG A 574 -7.05 -10.40 -1.37
C ARG A 574 -6.82 -11.17 -2.67
N ILE A 575 -7.61 -12.21 -2.90
CA ILE A 575 -7.47 -13.13 -4.01
C ILE A 575 -8.28 -12.61 -5.20
N GLY A 576 -7.62 -12.39 -6.34
CA GLY A 576 -8.20 -11.67 -7.49
C GLY A 576 -8.31 -10.15 -7.31
N GLY A 577 -8.24 -9.67 -6.07
CA GLY A 577 -8.25 -8.25 -5.73
C GLY A 577 -9.61 -7.56 -5.87
N ALA A 578 -9.59 -6.24 -5.72
CA ALA A 578 -10.68 -5.34 -6.07
C ALA A 578 -10.26 -4.43 -7.24
N SER A 579 -11.23 -3.99 -8.05
CA SER A 579 -10.91 -3.15 -9.21
C SER A 579 -10.32 -1.80 -8.80
N SER A 580 -9.12 -1.52 -9.29
CA SER A 580 -8.40 -0.27 -9.06
C SER A 580 -9.01 0.94 -9.79
N SER A 581 -10.09 0.75 -10.55
CA SER A 581 -10.79 1.80 -11.31
C SER A 581 -11.31 2.95 -10.42
N GLY A 582 -11.66 2.64 -9.16
CA GLY A 582 -12.11 3.62 -8.16
C GLY A 582 -10.99 4.31 -7.37
N VAL A 583 -9.72 3.90 -7.55
CA VAL A 583 -8.58 4.52 -6.87
C VAL A 583 -8.30 5.87 -7.51
N ALA A 584 -8.18 6.94 -6.72
CA ALA A 584 -8.05 8.32 -7.20
C ALA A 584 -6.74 8.55 -7.98
N THR A 585 -5.62 8.05 -7.45
CA THR A 585 -4.28 8.14 -8.07
C THR A 585 -3.43 6.91 -7.74
N TYR A 586 -2.52 6.54 -8.63
CA TYR A 586 -1.56 5.46 -8.38
C TYR A 586 -0.64 5.80 -7.20
N LYS A 587 -0.16 4.77 -6.49
CA LYS A 587 0.73 4.91 -5.34
C LYS A 587 2.15 4.62 -5.81
N GLU A 588 3.00 5.63 -5.92
CA GLU A 588 4.32 5.48 -6.52
C GLU A 588 5.26 4.68 -5.60
N VAL A 589 6.14 3.88 -6.20
CA VAL A 589 7.20 3.13 -5.53
C VAL A 589 8.53 3.41 -6.21
N GLN A 590 9.54 3.80 -5.44
CA GLN A 590 10.91 3.97 -5.91
C GLN A 590 11.77 2.82 -5.35
N ILE A 591 12.42 2.09 -6.24
CA ILE A 591 13.13 0.83 -5.95
C ILE A 591 14.63 1.11 -6.01
N HIS A 592 15.30 0.95 -4.87
CA HIS A 592 16.74 1.13 -4.74
C HIS A 592 17.47 -0.17 -5.11
N GLY A 593 18.64 -0.06 -5.71
CA GLY A 593 19.38 -1.21 -6.26
C GLY A 593 19.04 -1.55 -7.72
N PRO A 594 19.50 -2.72 -8.21
CA PRO A 594 19.07 -3.28 -9.49
C PRO A 594 17.61 -3.76 -9.42
N VAL A 595 17.06 -4.12 -10.59
CA VAL A 595 15.87 -4.97 -10.72
C VAL A 595 16.23 -6.03 -11.77
N ASP A 596 16.78 -7.16 -11.31
CA ASP A 596 17.20 -8.27 -12.17
C ASP A 596 15.99 -9.13 -12.55
N LEU A 597 15.83 -9.41 -13.84
CA LEU A 597 14.65 -10.11 -14.36
C LEU A 597 14.55 -11.56 -13.88
N SER A 598 15.65 -12.17 -13.44
CA SER A 598 15.72 -13.57 -12.98
C SER A 598 15.61 -13.77 -11.48
N THR A 599 15.76 -12.69 -10.68
CA THR A 599 15.66 -12.76 -9.21
C THR A 599 14.62 -11.84 -8.59
N ASP A 600 14.23 -10.75 -9.26
CA ASP A 600 13.29 -9.77 -8.71
C ASP A 600 11.89 -9.78 -9.35
N VAL A 601 11.67 -10.52 -10.46
CA VAL A 601 10.38 -10.55 -11.17
C VAL A 601 9.64 -11.87 -10.92
N GLU A 602 8.50 -11.78 -10.23
CA GLU A 602 7.68 -12.92 -9.83
C GLU A 602 6.71 -13.38 -10.93
N ALA A 603 6.12 -12.42 -11.66
CA ALA A 603 5.13 -12.67 -12.69
C ALA A 603 5.09 -11.58 -13.77
N LEU A 604 4.63 -11.94 -14.96
CA LEU A 604 4.20 -11.03 -16.03
C LEU A 604 2.69 -11.15 -16.22
N SER A 605 1.97 -10.04 -16.10
CA SER A 605 0.56 -9.90 -16.45
C SER A 605 0.40 -9.30 -17.85
N VAL A 606 -0.40 -9.97 -18.68
CA VAL A 606 -0.60 -9.64 -20.10
C VAL A 606 -2.08 -9.43 -20.38
N PRO A 607 -2.50 -8.30 -21.00
CA PRO A 607 -3.91 -8.03 -21.29
C PRO A 607 -4.46 -8.95 -22.38
N GLY A 608 -5.77 -9.22 -22.34
CA GLY A 608 -6.42 -10.16 -23.25
C GLY A 608 -6.36 -11.61 -22.74
N SER A 609 -6.87 -12.53 -23.57
CA SER A 609 -6.77 -13.97 -23.37
C SER A 609 -5.62 -14.56 -24.19
N HIS A 610 -4.96 -15.62 -23.68
CA HIS A 610 -3.90 -16.29 -24.44
C HIS A 610 -4.43 -16.80 -25.78
N ARG A 611 -5.71 -17.21 -25.83
CA ARG A 611 -6.35 -17.69 -27.06
C ARG A 611 -6.35 -16.64 -28.18
N THR A 612 -6.63 -15.36 -27.88
CA THR A 612 -6.78 -14.30 -28.89
C THR A 612 -5.53 -13.48 -29.16
N ALA A 613 -4.52 -13.52 -28.28
CA ALA A 613 -3.31 -12.72 -28.38
C ALA A 613 -2.53 -12.92 -29.69
N SER A 614 -1.83 -11.86 -30.14
CA SER A 614 -1.05 -11.88 -31.37
C SER A 614 0.14 -12.86 -31.30
N ALA A 615 0.56 -13.41 -32.43
CA ALA A 615 1.73 -14.30 -32.48
C ALA A 615 3.04 -13.59 -32.10
N ALA A 616 3.13 -12.27 -32.28
CA ALA A 616 4.28 -11.46 -31.86
C ALA A 616 4.32 -11.26 -30.34
N LEU A 617 3.16 -10.96 -29.74
CA LEU A 617 3.01 -10.80 -28.29
C LEU A 617 3.31 -12.12 -27.57
N LYS A 618 2.72 -13.23 -28.04
CA LYS A 618 2.98 -14.59 -27.50
C LYS A 618 4.46 -14.92 -27.51
N LYS A 619 5.13 -14.72 -28.64
CA LYS A 619 6.57 -14.95 -28.76
C LYS A 619 7.37 -14.08 -27.78
N SER A 620 7.00 -12.81 -27.62
CA SER A 620 7.69 -11.89 -26.69
C SER A 620 7.47 -12.29 -25.23
N VAL A 621 6.28 -12.80 -24.88
CA VAL A 621 5.95 -13.38 -23.57
C VAL A 621 6.73 -14.67 -23.31
N GLU A 622 6.80 -15.58 -24.28
CA GLU A 622 7.61 -16.82 -24.21
C GLU A 622 9.11 -16.53 -24.04
N GLU A 623 9.66 -15.59 -24.82
CA GLU A 623 11.07 -15.18 -24.73
C GLU A 623 11.38 -14.46 -23.40
N PHE A 624 10.44 -13.66 -22.88
CA PHE A 624 10.58 -13.03 -21.55
C PHE A 624 10.53 -14.08 -20.44
N GLN A 625 9.49 -14.92 -20.41
CA GLN A 625 9.33 -15.98 -19.40
C GLN A 625 10.53 -16.93 -19.36
N LYS A 626 11.07 -17.31 -20.52
CA LYS A 626 12.27 -18.15 -20.60
C LYS A 626 13.51 -17.50 -19.98
N ARG A 627 13.57 -16.16 -19.94
CA ARG A 627 14.69 -15.39 -19.37
C ARG A 627 14.51 -15.13 -17.87
N SER A 628 13.32 -14.72 -17.45
CA SER A 628 13.01 -14.40 -16.05
C SER A 628 12.76 -15.64 -15.19
N GLY A 629 12.24 -16.72 -15.79
CA GLY A 629 11.66 -17.84 -15.05
C GLY A 629 10.32 -17.51 -14.39
N CYS A 630 9.75 -16.33 -14.65
CA CYS A 630 8.57 -15.82 -13.94
C CYS A 630 7.28 -16.55 -14.34
N ASN A 631 6.25 -16.41 -13.51
CA ASN A 631 4.90 -16.81 -13.86
C ASN A 631 4.35 -15.92 -14.99
N VAL A 632 3.40 -16.43 -15.79
CA VAL A 632 2.71 -15.66 -16.84
C VAL A 632 1.21 -15.77 -16.62
N MET A 633 0.54 -14.63 -16.57
CA MET A 633 -0.89 -14.50 -16.34
C MET A 633 -1.52 -13.69 -17.47
N TRP A 634 -2.52 -14.26 -18.13
CA TRP A 634 -3.33 -13.56 -19.13
C TRP A 634 -4.59 -13.04 -18.45
N GLN A 635 -4.83 -11.73 -18.54
CA GLN A 635 -5.78 -11.02 -17.68
C GLN A 635 -7.23 -11.44 -17.89
N ASP A 636 -7.59 -11.90 -19.09
CA ASP A 636 -8.96 -12.33 -19.40
C ASP A 636 -9.14 -13.86 -19.29
N ASP A 637 -8.06 -14.65 -19.33
CA ASP A 637 -8.09 -16.11 -19.06
C ASP A 637 -8.52 -16.42 -17.61
N LEU A 638 -8.55 -15.43 -16.71
CA LEU A 638 -9.09 -15.53 -15.35
C LEU A 638 -10.63 -15.39 -15.26
N PHE A 639 -11.29 -14.94 -16.33
CA PHE A 639 -12.73 -14.66 -16.35
C PHE A 639 -13.49 -15.54 -17.37
N ASP A 640 -12.79 -16.20 -18.30
CA ASP A 640 -13.34 -17.18 -19.24
C ASP A 640 -13.57 -18.56 -18.56
N PHE A 641 -14.63 -18.67 -17.74
CA PHE A 641 -15.09 -19.92 -17.08
C PHE A 641 -16.50 -20.34 -17.49
#